data_AF-A0A8J7MLC7-F1
#
_entry.id   AF-A0A8J7MLC7-F1
#
_cell.length_a   1.000
_cell.length_b   1.000
_cell.length_c   1.000
_cell.angle_alpha   90.00
_cell.angle_beta   90.00
_cell.angle_gamma   90.00
#
_symmetry.space_group_name_H-M   'P 1'
#
loop_
_entity.id
_entity.type
_entity.pdbx_description
1 polymer ?
#
loop_
_entity_poly.entity_id
_entity_poly.type
_entity_poly.pdbx_seq_one_letter_code
_entity_poly.pdbx_strand_id
1 'polypeptide(L)'
;MPKTLRLGFIMGGGVSLGTFSGAALSEAIKQQIVYGQYDTGKKNKDKQPIYAPYDAIEIDVFSGASAGAISLAIMLRVLVNPRDKYRFLGYRSYEDLREALEQKLSKQFEGKLIELKMQYPEKYEQLLAAQTIQEFQDKVWSKEVDVDRFLGTGSFDKDLTDSPSFMDRGVIDKLGVELFQFKIAAEERLKNRILLGDRVLFGCTLANLSHTLKKSKRTHFNDTKKPSLIQALNDSSVDRIHSELRVFDLNFKAIKENEGRYYPLRWVQYQDGEDIILQQHDKDKNSYDKEVKSLTKNDVWREMAATAIASAAVPFAFEPVVLNRYRYEFGTEWAAELKDKNSYPFTYVDGGLFNNEPVKEAMRLASYIDTTAENKNSERQLIFVDPDVTELENQFKIHAHEKLSIGRSIFSSKTKVSTKSTVLRLFSGMTYILSAILNEAQSIEVGKISAILDQFAHRKQMRNFYRSTVKGIPTDAQIIEMQNFAIAELDNVRSKLNLPDNTLQIQHEFLRIIKEEHDFLDNYIPSEDERLLVDEINKFVSLPNPSQVEHVGYWIFVLSCLNLDIAMNLVGKTSKTKLIPIAPFNFYEEEEEFKLMPLPGKGMAGFTGFASIEASSYEVIYGKYCARRILQELNLTKDNHQELPLPPRFDYGRIDGLLKSSLRNSIVKRIKEIVPSGFSTIIPFLGGYLKESVQDFVDSNIHGNVRTGSFQFQIRVPNDLYLLKGFLPSGAPSNKKSLQAISIHGDYYLITKLLYDFEEEQWKGAHTNFMQNIYIDKSKFFEDIAMLSLELPVMSLDSDAYLSPNPIFVADVRAGLNTTGYKELSAKNWELKSDVQPLDKHLWGKDKWQ
;
A
#
# COMPACT_ATOMS: atom_id res chain seq x y z
N MET A 1 -19.99 -26.35 -21.68
CA MET A 1 -18.64 -26.73 -21.26
C MET A 1 -18.43 -26.22 -19.84
N PRO A 2 -17.75 -26.97 -18.96
CA PRO A 2 -17.42 -26.49 -17.62
C PRO A 2 -16.63 -25.19 -17.71
N LYS A 3 -16.87 -24.27 -16.78
CA LYS A 3 -16.24 -22.94 -16.73
C LYS A 3 -15.47 -22.74 -15.42
N THR A 4 -14.20 -22.39 -15.54
CA THR A 4 -13.31 -22.14 -14.40
C THR A 4 -13.25 -20.65 -14.06
N LEU A 5 -13.35 -20.31 -12.78
CA LEU A 5 -13.02 -18.97 -12.29
C LEU A 5 -11.54 -18.92 -11.90
N ARG A 6 -10.77 -18.06 -12.58
CA ARG A 6 -9.39 -17.76 -12.22
C ARG A 6 -9.33 -16.50 -11.38
N LEU A 7 -8.70 -16.61 -10.22
CA LEU A 7 -8.53 -15.52 -9.26
C LEU A 7 -7.08 -15.08 -9.23
N GLY A 8 -6.87 -13.77 -9.33
CA GLY A 8 -5.62 -13.12 -8.93
C GLY A 8 -5.85 -12.25 -7.72
N PHE A 9 -4.89 -12.21 -6.80
CA PHE A 9 -4.96 -11.37 -5.60
C PHE A 9 -3.95 -10.25 -5.64
N ILE A 10 -4.43 -9.07 -5.30
CA ILE A 10 -3.68 -7.82 -5.27
C ILE A 10 -3.82 -7.24 -3.87
N MET A 11 -2.70 -6.93 -3.23
CA MET A 11 -2.70 -6.31 -1.91
C MET A 11 -1.81 -5.06 -1.90
N GLY A 12 -2.42 -3.93 -1.52
CA GLY A 12 -1.75 -2.65 -1.29
C GLY A 12 -0.90 -2.65 -0.01
N GLY A 13 -0.14 -1.57 0.17
CA GLY A 13 0.80 -1.41 1.28
C GLY A 13 0.25 -0.60 2.45
N GLY A 14 0.63 -1.02 3.66
CA GLY A 14 0.21 -0.52 4.98
C GLY A 14 0.42 -1.65 6.00
N VAL A 15 0.69 -1.38 7.27
CA VAL A 15 1.13 -2.43 8.22
C VAL A 15 -0.05 -3.08 8.97
N SER A 16 -1.17 -2.37 9.15
CA SER A 16 -2.42 -2.81 9.81
C SER A 16 -3.29 -3.65 8.90
N LEU A 17 -2.90 -3.79 7.63
CA LEU A 17 -3.73 -4.39 6.60
C LEU A 17 -3.87 -5.91 6.80
N GLY A 18 -3.06 -6.54 7.64
CA GLY A 18 -3.10 -7.99 7.82
C GLY A 18 -4.43 -8.53 8.34
N THR A 19 -5.04 -7.86 9.33
CA THR A 19 -6.28 -8.26 10.00
C THR A 19 -7.49 -8.13 9.06
N PHE A 20 -7.76 -6.91 8.58
CA PHE A 20 -8.84 -6.65 7.63
C PHE A 20 -8.60 -7.40 6.32
N SER A 21 -7.42 -7.25 5.71
CA SER A 21 -7.20 -7.76 4.36
C SER A 21 -7.04 -9.27 4.33
N GLY A 22 -6.40 -9.88 5.34
CA GLY A 22 -6.37 -11.34 5.47
C GLY A 22 -7.77 -11.94 5.64
N ALA A 23 -8.64 -11.27 6.41
CA ALA A 23 -10.02 -11.68 6.58
C ALA A 23 -10.86 -11.50 5.31
N ALA A 24 -10.79 -10.33 4.68
CA ALA A 24 -11.51 -10.00 3.44
C ALA A 24 -11.10 -10.92 2.28
N LEU A 25 -9.80 -11.18 2.13
CA LEU A 25 -9.24 -12.03 1.08
C LEU A 25 -9.72 -13.48 1.20
N SER A 26 -9.59 -14.05 2.40
CA SER A 26 -10.04 -15.43 2.65
C SER A 26 -11.56 -15.56 2.54
N GLU A 27 -12.30 -14.54 2.97
CA GLU A 27 -13.75 -14.49 2.82
C GLU A 27 -14.17 -14.43 1.35
N ALA A 28 -13.50 -13.62 0.52
CA ALA A 28 -13.80 -13.54 -0.90
C ALA A 28 -13.65 -14.90 -1.61
N ILE A 29 -12.61 -15.68 -1.26
CA ILE A 29 -12.45 -17.05 -1.77
C ILE A 29 -13.63 -17.92 -1.37
N LYS A 30 -14.00 -17.93 -0.07
CA LYS A 30 -15.12 -18.76 0.42
C LYS A 30 -16.44 -18.39 -0.26
N GLN A 31 -16.73 -17.10 -0.41
CA GLN A 31 -17.93 -16.63 -1.09
C GLN A 31 -17.96 -17.07 -2.56
N GLN A 32 -16.83 -17.00 -3.28
CA GLN A 32 -16.77 -17.49 -4.67
C GLN A 32 -16.92 -19.01 -4.76
N ILE A 33 -16.38 -19.78 -3.82
CA ILE A 33 -16.56 -21.24 -3.78
C ILE A 33 -18.03 -21.64 -3.63
N VAL A 34 -18.72 -21.00 -2.69
CA VAL A 34 -20.10 -21.38 -2.33
C VAL A 34 -21.13 -20.76 -3.26
N TYR A 35 -20.94 -19.50 -3.66
CA TYR A 35 -21.96 -18.69 -4.34
C TYR A 35 -21.50 -18.06 -5.65
N GLY A 36 -20.26 -18.28 -6.06
CA GLY A 36 -19.69 -17.67 -7.26
C GLY A 36 -20.45 -18.06 -8.53
N GLN A 37 -20.80 -17.06 -9.32
CA GLN A 37 -21.60 -17.22 -10.53
C GLN A 37 -21.10 -16.33 -11.68
N TYR A 38 -21.47 -16.68 -12.90
CA TYR A 38 -21.21 -15.90 -14.10
C TYR A 38 -22.48 -15.69 -14.92
N ASP A 39 -22.56 -14.56 -15.62
CA ASP A 39 -23.61 -14.29 -16.60
C ASP A 39 -23.40 -15.19 -17.83
N THR A 40 -24.41 -15.99 -18.17
CA THR A 40 -24.38 -16.89 -19.32
C THR A 40 -24.55 -16.17 -20.66
N GLY A 41 -24.82 -14.88 -20.66
CA GLY A 41 -25.19 -14.09 -21.83
C GLY A 41 -26.62 -14.34 -22.32
N LYS A 42 -27.33 -15.29 -21.70
CA LYS A 42 -28.73 -15.60 -22.00
C LYS A 42 -29.65 -14.81 -21.07
N LYS A 43 -30.79 -14.39 -21.59
CA LYS A 43 -31.84 -13.74 -20.80
C LYS A 43 -33.02 -14.68 -20.60
N ASN A 44 -33.65 -14.61 -19.43
CA ASN A 44 -34.88 -15.33 -19.16
C ASN A 44 -36.07 -14.67 -19.90
N LYS A 45 -37.28 -15.23 -19.72
CA LYS A 45 -38.50 -14.71 -20.36
C LYS A 45 -38.80 -13.25 -19.99
N ASP A 46 -38.32 -12.80 -18.83
CA ASP A 46 -38.50 -11.44 -18.29
C ASP A 46 -37.33 -10.50 -18.65
N LYS A 47 -36.48 -10.88 -19.61
CA LYS A 47 -35.28 -10.16 -20.04
C LYS A 47 -34.20 -9.96 -18.96
N GLN A 48 -34.27 -10.70 -17.86
CA GLN A 48 -33.24 -10.71 -16.81
C GLN A 48 -32.10 -11.66 -17.20
N PRO A 49 -30.82 -11.31 -16.88
CA PRO A 49 -29.68 -12.18 -17.14
C PRO A 49 -29.81 -13.51 -16.38
N ILE A 50 -29.43 -14.61 -17.05
CA ILE A 50 -29.37 -15.95 -16.47
C ILE A 50 -27.94 -16.20 -15.99
N TYR A 51 -27.80 -16.47 -14.70
CA TYR A 51 -26.53 -16.81 -14.07
C TYR A 51 -26.35 -18.32 -13.93
N ALA A 52 -25.11 -18.78 -14.04
CA ALA A 52 -24.70 -20.16 -13.76
C ALA A 52 -23.52 -20.19 -12.78
N PRO A 53 -23.42 -21.22 -11.92
CA PRO A 53 -22.28 -21.37 -11.03
C PRO A 53 -21.02 -21.76 -11.82
N TYR A 54 -19.84 -21.36 -11.33
CA TYR A 54 -18.58 -21.89 -11.86
C TYR A 54 -18.40 -23.36 -11.48
N ASP A 55 -17.72 -24.14 -12.32
CA ASP A 55 -17.43 -25.56 -12.02
C ASP A 55 -16.18 -25.71 -11.16
N ALA A 56 -15.16 -24.88 -11.41
CA ALA A 56 -13.88 -24.91 -10.72
C ALA A 56 -13.39 -23.50 -10.38
N ILE A 57 -12.54 -23.41 -9.37
CA ILE A 57 -11.85 -22.17 -8.96
C ILE A 57 -10.36 -22.45 -8.88
N GLU A 58 -9.58 -21.54 -9.45
CA GLU A 58 -8.13 -21.61 -9.54
C GLU A 58 -7.53 -20.25 -9.15
N ILE A 59 -6.45 -20.25 -8.36
CA ILE A 59 -5.69 -19.07 -7.95
C ILE A 59 -4.30 -19.19 -8.55
N ASP A 60 -3.91 -18.23 -9.38
CA ASP A 60 -2.67 -18.32 -10.17
C ASP A 60 -1.84 -17.03 -10.18
N VAL A 61 -2.34 -15.93 -9.64
CA VAL A 61 -1.63 -14.65 -9.59
C VAL A 61 -1.70 -14.03 -8.19
N PHE A 62 -0.54 -13.62 -7.70
CA PHE A 62 -0.37 -12.91 -6.44
C PHE A 62 0.52 -11.70 -6.71
N SER A 63 0.11 -10.51 -6.29
CA SER A 63 0.92 -9.30 -6.38
C SER A 63 0.74 -8.48 -5.12
N GLY A 64 1.83 -8.30 -4.37
CA GLY A 64 1.78 -7.61 -3.09
C GLY A 64 2.88 -6.56 -2.96
N ALA A 65 2.54 -5.51 -2.23
CA ALA A 65 3.47 -4.52 -1.70
C ALA A 65 3.39 -4.50 -0.17
N SER A 66 4.51 -4.21 0.50
CA SER A 66 4.58 -4.09 1.96
C SER A 66 3.99 -5.31 2.71
N ALA A 67 3.23 -5.13 3.79
CA ALA A 67 2.60 -6.23 4.53
C ALA A 67 1.58 -7.03 3.69
N GLY A 68 1.09 -6.47 2.59
CA GLY A 68 0.29 -7.18 1.59
C GLY A 68 1.05 -8.34 0.96
N ALA A 69 2.35 -8.15 0.66
CA ALA A 69 3.21 -9.22 0.16
C ALA A 69 3.35 -10.37 1.17
N ILE A 70 3.49 -10.06 2.46
CA ILE A 70 3.53 -11.08 3.53
C ILE A 70 2.22 -11.86 3.59
N SER A 71 1.08 -11.17 3.58
CA SER A 71 -0.25 -11.80 3.64
C SER A 71 -0.47 -12.75 2.46
N LEU A 72 -0.08 -12.33 1.24
CA LEU A 72 -0.16 -13.17 0.04
C LEU A 72 0.80 -14.35 0.10
N ALA A 73 2.02 -14.15 0.58
CA ALA A 73 2.99 -15.23 0.75
C ALA A 73 2.51 -16.28 1.76
N ILE A 74 1.88 -15.86 2.87
CA ILE A 74 1.27 -16.76 3.86
C ILE A 74 0.14 -17.57 3.20
N MET A 75 -0.76 -16.90 2.48
CA MET A 75 -1.83 -17.59 1.75
C MET A 75 -1.25 -18.63 0.79
N LEU A 76 -0.30 -18.23 -0.06
CA LEU A 76 0.33 -19.09 -1.04
C LEU A 76 0.95 -20.33 -0.39
N ARG A 77 1.69 -20.13 0.71
CA ARG A 77 2.30 -21.22 1.47
C ARG A 77 1.28 -22.17 2.09
N VAL A 78 0.18 -21.64 2.62
CA VAL A 78 -0.90 -22.47 3.21
C VAL A 78 -1.61 -23.27 2.12
N LEU A 79 -1.88 -22.69 0.95
CA LEU A 79 -2.57 -23.37 -0.15
C LEU A 79 -1.77 -24.51 -0.78
N VAL A 80 -0.43 -24.47 -0.70
CA VAL A 80 0.43 -25.58 -1.13
C VAL A 80 0.18 -26.83 -0.28
N ASN A 81 -0.06 -26.64 1.02
CA ASN A 81 -0.39 -27.75 1.93
C ASN A 81 -1.18 -27.23 3.13
N PRO A 82 -2.52 -27.19 3.08
CA PRO A 82 -3.31 -26.68 4.19
C PRO A 82 -3.31 -27.63 5.40
N ARG A 83 -2.69 -28.82 5.26
CA ARG A 83 -2.73 -29.89 6.26
C ARG A 83 -1.48 -29.96 7.13
N ASP A 84 -0.38 -29.27 6.79
CA ASP A 84 0.93 -29.50 7.43
C ASP A 84 1.19 -28.66 8.71
N LYS A 85 0.40 -27.62 8.95
CA LYS A 85 0.65 -26.61 9.99
C LYS A 85 -0.42 -26.51 11.09
N TYR A 86 -1.22 -27.55 11.29
CA TYR A 86 -2.27 -27.57 12.33
C TYR A 86 -1.78 -27.23 13.75
N ARG A 87 -0.53 -27.58 14.10
CA ARG A 87 0.07 -27.25 15.41
C ARG A 87 0.31 -25.75 15.61
N PHE A 88 0.63 -25.02 14.54
CA PHE A 88 0.78 -23.56 14.61
C PHE A 88 -0.54 -22.89 14.99
N LEU A 89 -1.65 -23.44 14.50
CA LEU A 89 -3.00 -23.01 14.86
C LEU A 89 -3.47 -23.53 16.23
N GLY A 90 -2.64 -24.29 16.96
CA GLY A 90 -2.94 -24.80 18.30
C GLY A 90 -3.67 -26.14 18.35
N TYR A 91 -3.81 -26.85 17.23
CA TYR A 91 -4.48 -28.16 17.19
C TYR A 91 -3.50 -29.32 17.38
N ARG A 92 -3.97 -30.47 17.87
CA ARG A 92 -3.13 -31.64 18.16
C ARG A 92 -2.93 -32.54 16.94
N SER A 93 -3.89 -32.55 16.03
CA SER A 93 -3.90 -33.31 14.78
C SER A 93 -4.52 -32.48 13.64
N TYR A 94 -4.43 -32.96 12.40
CA TYR A 94 -5.14 -32.34 11.28
C TYR A 94 -6.64 -32.61 11.37
N GLU A 95 -7.04 -33.77 11.90
CA GLU A 95 -8.42 -34.17 12.11
C GLU A 95 -9.12 -33.22 13.10
N ASP A 96 -8.45 -32.84 14.18
CA ASP A 96 -8.94 -31.86 15.16
C ASP A 96 -9.15 -30.48 14.50
N LEU A 97 -8.19 -30.04 13.69
CA LEU A 97 -8.31 -28.80 12.93
C LEU A 97 -9.50 -28.89 11.99
N ARG A 98 -9.61 -29.98 11.23
CA ARG A 98 -10.68 -30.19 10.25
C ARG A 98 -12.05 -30.13 10.91
N GLU A 99 -12.25 -30.81 12.04
CA GLU A 99 -13.52 -30.77 12.77
C GLU A 99 -13.88 -29.33 13.18
N ALA A 100 -12.92 -28.57 13.71
CA ALA A 100 -13.13 -27.18 14.08
C ALA A 100 -13.47 -26.29 12.87
N LEU A 101 -12.81 -26.51 11.72
CA LEU A 101 -13.12 -25.81 10.47
C LEU A 101 -14.54 -26.15 9.99
N GLU A 102 -14.93 -27.43 10.02
CA GLU A 102 -16.27 -27.89 9.64
C GLU A 102 -17.36 -27.27 10.54
N GLN A 103 -17.13 -27.18 11.85
CA GLN A 103 -18.05 -26.52 12.78
C GLN A 103 -18.21 -25.02 12.47
N LYS A 104 -17.11 -24.30 12.23
CA LYS A 104 -17.13 -22.88 11.86
C LYS A 104 -17.86 -22.64 10.54
N LEU A 105 -17.57 -23.44 9.52
CA LEU A 105 -18.23 -23.34 8.21
C LEU A 105 -19.71 -23.70 8.29
N SER A 106 -20.08 -24.69 9.12
CA SER A 106 -21.48 -25.08 9.31
C SER A 106 -22.29 -23.94 9.91
N LYS A 107 -21.71 -23.19 10.86
CA LYS A 107 -22.32 -21.98 11.41
C LYS A 107 -22.43 -20.85 10.38
N GLN A 108 -21.47 -20.74 9.47
CA GLN A 108 -21.42 -19.64 8.50
C GLN A 108 -22.31 -19.86 7.28
N PHE A 109 -22.35 -21.08 6.75
CA PHE A 109 -23.03 -21.42 5.48
C PHE A 109 -24.24 -22.34 5.65
N GLU A 110 -24.51 -22.82 6.87
CA GLU A 110 -25.70 -23.60 7.22
C GLU A 110 -25.96 -24.75 6.22
N GLY A 111 -27.20 -24.88 5.72
CA GLY A 111 -27.59 -25.93 4.78
C GLY A 111 -26.80 -25.95 3.47
N LYS A 112 -26.22 -24.81 3.06
CA LYS A 112 -25.38 -24.75 1.83
C LYS A 112 -24.08 -25.53 1.98
N LEU A 113 -23.55 -25.68 3.19
CA LEU A 113 -22.37 -26.51 3.40
C LEU A 113 -22.66 -27.99 3.11
N ILE A 114 -23.84 -28.47 3.54
CA ILE A 114 -24.27 -29.86 3.32
C ILE A 114 -24.46 -30.10 1.82
N GLU A 115 -25.13 -29.19 1.12
CA GLU A 115 -25.28 -29.23 -0.34
C GLU A 115 -23.92 -29.30 -1.05
N LEU A 116 -22.98 -28.42 -0.68
CA LEU A 116 -21.64 -28.39 -1.26
C LEU A 116 -20.89 -29.71 -1.00
N LYS A 117 -20.95 -30.24 0.22
CA LYS A 117 -20.29 -31.50 0.61
C LYS A 117 -20.82 -32.70 -0.17
N MET A 118 -22.12 -32.74 -0.46
CA MET A 118 -22.76 -33.85 -1.18
C MET A 118 -22.63 -33.74 -2.70
N GLN A 119 -22.77 -32.54 -3.25
CA GLN A 119 -22.84 -32.33 -4.70
C GLN A 119 -21.50 -31.93 -5.33
N TYR A 120 -20.62 -31.27 -4.58
CA TYR A 120 -19.34 -30.72 -5.07
C TYR A 120 -18.22 -30.98 -4.05
N PRO A 121 -17.81 -32.24 -3.82
CA PRO A 121 -16.84 -32.60 -2.78
C PRO A 121 -15.48 -31.92 -2.94
N GLU A 122 -15.04 -31.67 -4.18
CA GLU A 122 -13.80 -30.92 -4.44
C GLU A 122 -13.89 -29.46 -3.95
N LYS A 123 -14.99 -28.77 -4.25
CA LYS A 123 -15.25 -27.41 -3.75
C LYS A 123 -15.36 -27.37 -2.24
N TYR A 124 -15.89 -28.42 -1.62
CA TYR A 124 -15.92 -28.54 -0.18
C TYR A 124 -14.52 -28.61 0.45
N GLU A 125 -13.60 -29.38 -0.13
CA GLU A 125 -12.20 -29.36 0.32
C GLU A 125 -11.52 -27.99 0.07
N GLN A 126 -11.84 -27.33 -1.06
CA GLN A 126 -11.36 -25.97 -1.33
C GLN A 126 -11.88 -24.98 -0.28
N LEU A 127 -13.13 -25.13 0.17
CA LEU A 127 -13.72 -24.29 1.21
C LEU A 127 -13.01 -24.47 2.57
N LEU A 128 -12.65 -25.70 2.93
CA LEU A 128 -11.86 -25.99 4.12
C LEU A 128 -10.46 -25.36 4.03
N ALA A 129 -9.83 -25.40 2.86
CA ALA A 129 -8.54 -24.74 2.65
C ALA A 129 -8.65 -23.21 2.76
N ALA A 130 -9.69 -22.62 2.19
CA ALA A 130 -9.98 -21.19 2.31
C ALA A 130 -10.24 -20.77 3.78
N GLN A 131 -10.96 -21.59 4.54
CA GLN A 131 -11.13 -21.35 5.98
C GLN A 131 -9.81 -21.51 6.73
N THR A 132 -8.97 -22.48 6.35
CA THR A 132 -7.63 -22.65 6.95
C THR A 132 -6.79 -21.38 6.76
N ILE A 133 -6.76 -20.80 5.55
CA ILE A 133 -6.10 -19.51 5.31
C ILE A 133 -6.62 -18.44 6.27
N GLN A 134 -7.94 -18.35 6.46
CA GLN A 134 -8.54 -17.38 7.38
C GLN A 134 -8.04 -17.54 8.82
N GLU A 135 -7.90 -18.78 9.30
CA GLU A 135 -7.34 -19.08 10.63
C GLU A 135 -5.85 -18.69 10.73
N PHE A 136 -5.06 -18.91 9.68
CA PHE A 136 -3.66 -18.50 9.64
C PHE A 136 -3.51 -16.97 9.66
N GLN A 137 -4.27 -16.26 8.83
CA GLN A 137 -4.23 -14.80 8.78
C GLN A 137 -4.68 -14.20 10.12
N ASP A 138 -5.77 -14.69 10.72
CA ASP A 138 -6.23 -14.27 12.05
C ASP A 138 -5.17 -14.56 13.13
N LYS A 139 -4.56 -15.75 13.13
CA LYS A 139 -3.52 -16.09 14.09
C LYS A 139 -2.30 -15.19 13.94
N VAL A 140 -1.82 -14.96 12.73
CA VAL A 140 -0.65 -14.11 12.48
C VAL A 140 -0.95 -12.67 12.86
N TRP A 141 -1.99 -12.08 12.27
CA TRP A 141 -2.20 -10.64 12.32
C TRP A 141 -2.99 -10.16 13.55
N SER A 142 -3.78 -11.02 14.19
CA SER A 142 -4.57 -10.62 15.37
C SER A 142 -4.00 -11.15 16.69
N LYS A 143 -3.03 -12.07 16.68
CA LYS A 143 -2.55 -12.76 17.89
C LYS A 143 -1.03 -12.86 18.02
N GLU A 144 -0.28 -12.92 16.92
CA GLU A 144 1.18 -13.07 16.96
C GLU A 144 1.94 -11.78 16.64
N VAL A 145 1.34 -10.89 15.86
CA VAL A 145 1.87 -9.55 15.57
C VAL A 145 1.07 -8.55 16.40
N ASP A 146 1.75 -7.85 17.30
CA ASP A 146 1.16 -6.79 18.13
C ASP A 146 2.21 -5.69 18.39
N VAL A 147 1.76 -4.49 18.78
CA VAL A 147 2.65 -3.33 18.96
C VAL A 147 3.62 -3.54 20.13
N ASP A 148 3.23 -4.23 21.20
CA ASP A 148 4.12 -4.44 22.35
C ASP A 148 5.31 -5.33 21.98
N ARG A 149 5.08 -6.39 21.18
CA ARG A 149 6.16 -7.23 20.63
C ARG A 149 7.10 -6.44 19.73
N PHE A 150 6.57 -5.61 18.83
CA PHE A 150 7.40 -4.77 17.96
C PHE A 150 8.23 -3.75 18.72
N LEU A 151 7.72 -3.23 19.84
CA LEU A 151 8.44 -2.28 20.67
C LEU A 151 9.28 -2.96 21.77
N GLY A 152 9.29 -4.30 21.84
CA GLY A 152 10.01 -5.07 22.84
C GLY A 152 9.56 -4.74 24.26
N THR A 153 8.25 -4.61 24.49
CA THR A 153 7.66 -4.19 25.77
C THR A 153 6.58 -5.16 26.27
N GLY A 154 5.96 -4.83 27.40
CA GLY A 154 4.87 -5.62 27.99
C GLY A 154 5.35 -7.00 28.44
N SER A 155 4.64 -8.05 28.02
CA SER A 155 5.00 -9.45 28.31
C SER A 155 6.16 -9.99 27.47
N PHE A 156 6.65 -9.19 26.51
CA PHE A 156 7.73 -9.54 25.58
C PHE A 156 8.92 -8.58 25.70
N ASP A 157 9.21 -8.15 26.94
CA ASP A 157 10.27 -7.19 27.24
C ASP A 157 11.62 -7.67 26.65
N LYS A 158 12.10 -6.93 25.65
CA LYS A 158 13.35 -7.19 24.94
C LYS A 158 14.14 -5.90 24.88
N ASP A 159 15.42 -5.98 25.20
CA ASP A 159 16.34 -4.86 25.01
C ASP A 159 16.64 -4.73 23.52
N LEU A 160 16.36 -3.55 22.99
CA LEU A 160 16.53 -3.19 21.58
C LEU A 160 17.50 -2.01 21.43
N THR A 161 18.40 -1.80 22.40
CA THR A 161 19.42 -0.74 22.38
C THR A 161 20.39 -0.91 21.21
N ASP A 162 20.76 -2.15 20.88
CA ASP A 162 21.65 -2.48 19.75
C ASP A 162 20.90 -2.68 18.42
N SER A 163 19.59 -2.46 18.40
CA SER A 163 18.77 -2.61 17.19
C SER A 163 18.95 -1.39 16.26
N PRO A 164 19.33 -1.58 14.98
CA PRO A 164 19.42 -0.51 13.99
C PRO A 164 18.05 0.04 13.54
N SER A 165 16.94 -0.46 14.08
CA SER A 165 15.57 -0.04 13.78
C SER A 165 14.75 0.33 15.02
N PHE A 166 13.68 1.11 14.82
CA PHE A 166 12.75 1.48 15.88
C PHE A 166 11.96 0.29 16.42
N MET A 167 11.52 -0.62 15.53
CA MET A 167 10.75 -1.82 15.87
C MET A 167 11.57 -3.11 15.64
N ASP A 168 11.26 -4.14 16.42
CA ASP A 168 11.86 -5.47 16.33
C ASP A 168 11.25 -6.29 15.17
N ARG A 169 11.98 -6.36 14.05
CA ARG A 169 11.62 -7.24 12.92
C ARG A 169 11.71 -8.74 13.30
N GLY A 170 12.41 -9.10 14.37
CA GLY A 170 12.63 -10.49 14.79
C GLY A 170 11.34 -11.29 15.01
N VAL A 171 10.24 -10.62 15.37
CA VAL A 171 8.90 -11.23 15.48
C VAL A 171 8.43 -11.78 14.12
N ILE A 172 8.59 -10.98 13.06
CA ILE A 172 8.22 -11.34 11.70
C ILE A 172 9.17 -12.40 11.14
N ASP A 173 10.47 -12.29 11.40
CA ASP A 173 11.46 -13.27 10.96
C ASP A 173 11.17 -14.66 11.56
N LYS A 174 10.80 -14.71 12.84
CA LYS A 174 10.40 -15.95 13.52
C LYS A 174 9.14 -16.55 12.90
N LEU A 175 8.13 -15.74 12.61
CA LEU A 175 6.91 -16.20 11.93
C LEU A 175 7.22 -16.72 10.52
N GLY A 176 8.10 -16.06 9.77
CA GLY A 176 8.59 -16.53 8.47
C GLY A 176 9.20 -17.93 8.57
N VAL A 177 10.05 -18.18 9.56
CA VAL A 177 10.63 -19.50 9.82
C VAL A 177 9.56 -20.54 10.18
N GLU A 178 8.67 -20.22 11.11
CA GLU A 178 7.67 -21.16 11.62
C GLU A 178 6.61 -21.53 10.57
N LEU A 179 6.19 -20.58 9.74
CA LEU A 179 5.13 -20.77 8.74
C LEU A 179 5.66 -21.40 7.45
N PHE A 180 6.79 -20.93 6.91
CA PHE A 180 7.21 -21.31 5.56
C PHE A 180 7.97 -22.63 5.49
N GLN A 181 8.61 -23.07 6.57
CA GLN A 181 9.38 -24.31 6.56
C GLN A 181 8.49 -25.54 6.67
N PHE A 182 8.52 -26.45 5.70
CA PHE A 182 7.88 -27.76 5.83
C PHE A 182 8.60 -28.60 6.89
N LYS A 183 7.81 -29.17 7.82
CA LYS A 183 8.27 -30.13 8.84
C LYS A 183 7.83 -31.56 8.52
N ILE A 184 7.44 -31.79 7.27
CA ILE A 184 6.99 -33.08 6.72
C ILE A 184 7.95 -33.55 5.60
N ALA A 185 7.83 -34.81 5.22
CA ALA A 185 8.65 -35.43 4.16
C ALA A 185 8.43 -34.73 2.81
N ALA A 186 9.47 -34.70 1.96
CA ALA A 186 9.48 -33.90 0.73
C ALA A 186 8.36 -34.29 -0.24
N GLU A 187 8.15 -35.59 -0.39
CA GLU A 187 7.11 -36.23 -1.19
C GLU A 187 5.69 -35.92 -0.71
N GLU A 188 5.50 -35.41 0.50
CA GLU A 188 4.19 -35.02 1.04
C GLU A 188 3.91 -33.52 0.94
N ARG A 189 4.92 -32.71 0.65
CA ARG A 189 4.82 -31.23 0.69
C ARG A 189 3.80 -30.70 -0.29
N LEU A 190 3.79 -31.23 -1.52
CA LEU A 190 2.97 -30.70 -2.62
C LEU A 190 1.69 -31.53 -2.86
N LYS A 191 1.55 -32.72 -2.25
CA LYS A 191 0.42 -33.64 -2.46
C LYS A 191 -0.95 -33.05 -2.15
N ASN A 192 -1.02 -32.14 -1.18
CA ASN A 192 -2.28 -31.53 -0.73
C ASN A 192 -2.51 -30.13 -1.34
N ARG A 193 -1.80 -29.78 -2.42
CA ARG A 193 -2.02 -28.52 -3.15
C ARG A 193 -3.49 -28.42 -3.55
N ILE A 194 -4.12 -27.32 -3.17
CA ILE A 194 -5.54 -27.05 -3.47
C ILE A 194 -5.75 -25.57 -3.75
N LEU A 195 -6.76 -25.26 -4.58
CA LEU A 195 -7.06 -23.93 -5.14
C LEU A 195 -5.97 -23.33 -6.04
N LEU A 196 -4.69 -23.67 -5.88
CA LEU A 196 -3.62 -23.18 -6.73
C LEU A 196 -3.64 -23.81 -8.11
N GLY A 197 -3.34 -22.99 -9.11
CA GLY A 197 -3.13 -23.44 -10.47
C GLY A 197 -1.91 -24.32 -10.65
N ASP A 198 -1.77 -24.88 -11.85
CA ASP A 198 -0.57 -25.63 -12.24
C ASP A 198 0.66 -24.73 -12.38
N ARG A 199 0.44 -23.45 -12.64
CA ARG A 199 1.46 -22.41 -12.63
C ARG A 199 0.95 -21.23 -11.83
N VAL A 200 1.75 -20.73 -10.91
CA VAL A 200 1.41 -19.61 -10.03
C VAL A 200 2.51 -18.56 -10.09
N LEU A 201 2.12 -17.31 -10.30
CA LEU A 201 3.04 -16.18 -10.30
C LEU A 201 2.85 -15.32 -9.05
N PHE A 202 3.95 -15.03 -8.37
CA PHE A 202 3.96 -14.18 -7.18
C PHE A 202 4.95 -13.02 -7.33
N GLY A 203 4.43 -11.79 -7.44
CA GLY A 203 5.21 -10.56 -7.52
C GLY A 203 5.31 -9.84 -6.18
N CYS A 204 6.52 -9.41 -5.82
CA CYS A 204 6.80 -8.54 -4.68
C CYS A 204 7.50 -7.26 -5.15
N THR A 205 6.95 -6.10 -4.80
CA THR A 205 7.64 -4.82 -5.02
C THR A 205 8.76 -4.64 -3.99
N LEU A 206 9.89 -4.10 -4.45
CA LEU A 206 11.09 -3.91 -3.64
C LEU A 206 11.75 -2.57 -3.99
N ALA A 207 12.53 -2.02 -3.05
CA ALA A 207 13.47 -0.94 -3.30
C ALA A 207 14.90 -1.33 -2.90
N ASN A 208 15.81 -1.30 -3.88
CA ASN A 208 17.21 -1.67 -3.70
C ASN A 208 18.02 -0.48 -3.15
N LEU A 209 18.55 -0.58 -1.94
CA LEU A 209 19.47 0.41 -1.37
C LEU A 209 20.88 0.31 -1.97
N SER A 210 21.23 -0.85 -2.50
CA SER A 210 22.50 -1.17 -3.17
C SER A 210 22.39 -1.02 -4.70
N HIS A 211 21.73 0.05 -5.15
CA HIS A 211 21.32 0.35 -6.54
C HIS A 211 22.19 -0.22 -7.67
N THR A 212 21.53 -0.56 -8.79
CA THR A 212 22.20 -0.87 -10.06
C THR A 212 22.20 0.35 -10.99
N LEU A 213 23.21 0.43 -11.88
CA LEU A 213 23.34 1.53 -12.83
C LEU A 213 22.77 1.11 -14.18
N LYS A 214 21.81 1.88 -14.72
CA LYS A 214 21.37 1.70 -16.10
C LYS A 214 22.14 2.64 -17.01
N LYS A 215 23.00 2.09 -17.87
CA LYS A 215 23.66 2.89 -18.92
C LYS A 215 22.60 3.36 -19.92
N SER A 216 22.45 4.68 -20.10
CA SER A 216 21.61 5.21 -21.17
C SER A 216 22.15 4.77 -22.54
N LYS A 217 21.25 4.35 -23.44
CA LYS A 217 21.59 4.00 -24.83
C LYS A 217 21.94 5.29 -25.60
N ARG A 218 23.17 5.79 -25.45
CA ARG A 218 23.84 6.62 -26.46
C ARG A 218 25.22 6.06 -26.76
N THR A 219 25.23 5.07 -27.64
CA THR A 219 26.43 4.61 -28.34
C THR A 219 26.84 5.68 -29.34
N HIS A 220 27.97 6.35 -29.10
CA HIS A 220 28.99 6.73 -30.08
C HIS A 220 29.93 7.75 -29.46
N PHE A 221 31.11 7.36 -28.95
CA PHE A 221 32.24 8.28 -28.90
C PHE A 221 33.58 7.56 -29.06
N ASN A 222 34.36 8.05 -30.03
CA ASN A 222 35.74 7.69 -30.29
C ASN A 222 36.63 8.09 -29.10
N ASP A 223 37.46 7.14 -28.66
CA ASP A 223 38.27 7.17 -27.43
C ASP A 223 39.52 8.09 -27.47
N THR A 224 39.55 9.13 -28.32
CA THR A 224 40.79 9.89 -28.61
C THR A 224 40.74 11.41 -28.33
N LYS A 225 39.75 11.94 -27.62
CA LYS A 225 39.73 13.37 -27.24
C LYS A 225 39.44 13.62 -25.75
N LYS A 226 40.14 14.63 -25.20
CA LYS A 226 40.05 15.09 -23.80
C LYS A 226 38.59 15.34 -23.38
N PRO A 227 38.22 15.09 -22.11
CA PRO A 227 36.85 15.23 -21.67
C PRO A 227 36.37 16.67 -21.79
N SER A 228 35.26 16.90 -22.49
CA SER A 228 34.63 18.22 -22.58
C SER A 228 33.62 18.45 -21.44
N LEU A 229 33.27 19.71 -21.15
CA LEU A 229 32.22 20.07 -20.19
C LEU A 229 30.88 19.36 -20.48
N ILE A 230 30.60 19.05 -21.76
CA ILE A 230 29.41 18.30 -22.19
C ILE A 230 29.47 16.83 -21.76
N GLN A 231 30.67 16.23 -21.64
CA GLN A 231 30.84 14.87 -21.10
C GLN A 231 30.57 14.83 -19.58
N ALA A 232 31.01 15.85 -18.85
CA ALA A 232 30.71 15.98 -17.42
C ALA A 232 29.23 16.29 -17.15
N LEU A 233 28.55 17.01 -18.05
CA LEU A 233 27.10 17.24 -17.98
C LEU A 233 26.29 16.01 -18.44
N ASN A 234 26.82 15.17 -19.34
CA ASN A 234 26.20 13.90 -19.73
C ASN A 234 26.42 12.76 -18.73
N ASP A 235 27.33 12.89 -17.75
CA ASP A 235 27.43 11.97 -16.60
C ASP A 235 26.17 12.02 -15.71
N SER A 236 25.28 13.00 -15.92
CA SER A 236 23.90 13.01 -15.39
C SER A 236 22.97 11.97 -16.06
N SER A 237 23.41 11.25 -17.09
CA SER A 237 22.61 10.26 -17.82
C SER A 237 22.70 8.83 -17.27
N VAL A 238 23.24 8.67 -16.06
CA VAL A 238 23.25 7.39 -15.33
C VAL A 238 22.06 7.36 -14.39
N ASP A 239 20.99 6.68 -14.81
CA ASP A 239 19.82 6.46 -13.96
C ASP A 239 20.18 5.41 -12.90
N ARG A 240 20.11 5.82 -11.63
CA ARG A 240 20.15 4.89 -10.49
C ARG A 240 18.76 4.33 -10.30
N ILE A 241 18.60 3.02 -10.52
CA ILE A 241 17.32 2.35 -10.33
C ILE A 241 17.27 1.81 -8.91
N HIS A 242 16.31 2.32 -8.15
CA HIS A 242 16.00 1.82 -6.81
C HIS A 242 14.75 0.95 -6.82
N SER A 243 13.76 1.22 -7.67
CA SER A 243 12.54 0.42 -7.77
C SER A 243 12.77 -0.91 -8.49
N GLU A 244 12.38 -2.00 -7.85
CA GLU A 244 12.47 -3.35 -8.39
C GLU A 244 11.16 -4.13 -8.20
N LEU A 245 10.97 -5.14 -9.03
CA LEU A 245 9.93 -6.16 -8.88
C LEU A 245 10.63 -7.51 -8.92
N ARG A 246 10.42 -8.33 -7.89
CA ARG A 246 10.87 -9.71 -7.90
C ARG A 246 9.66 -10.63 -8.12
N VAL A 247 9.73 -11.45 -9.16
CA VAL A 247 8.66 -12.38 -9.53
C VAL A 247 9.13 -13.81 -9.30
N PHE A 248 8.33 -14.58 -8.58
CA PHE A 248 8.45 -16.02 -8.43
C PHE A 248 7.47 -16.72 -9.36
N ASP A 249 7.98 -17.65 -10.16
CA ASP A 249 7.24 -18.47 -11.10
C ASP A 249 7.23 -19.92 -10.62
N LEU A 250 6.13 -20.31 -9.97
CA LEU A 250 5.97 -21.61 -9.34
C LEU A 250 5.24 -22.55 -10.28
N ASN A 251 5.94 -23.56 -10.79
CA ASN A 251 5.38 -24.57 -11.66
C ASN A 251 5.16 -25.84 -10.85
N PHE A 252 3.90 -26.20 -10.61
CA PHE A 252 3.55 -27.44 -9.91
C PHE A 252 3.56 -28.65 -10.84
N LYS A 253 4.45 -28.61 -11.84
CA LYS A 253 4.79 -29.66 -12.80
C LYS A 253 6.29 -29.57 -13.05
N ALA A 254 6.90 -30.69 -13.42
CA ALA A 254 8.27 -30.70 -13.90
C ALA A 254 8.38 -29.92 -15.22
N ILE A 255 9.28 -28.96 -15.27
CA ILE A 255 9.69 -28.21 -16.45
C ILE A 255 10.70 -29.05 -17.22
N LYS A 256 10.50 -29.20 -18.52
CA LYS A 256 11.50 -29.87 -19.38
C LYS A 256 12.54 -28.87 -19.85
N GLU A 257 13.76 -29.35 -20.07
CA GLU A 257 14.89 -28.50 -20.50
C GLU A 257 14.59 -27.75 -21.81
N ASN A 258 13.93 -28.40 -22.76
CA ASN A 258 13.52 -27.81 -24.03
C ASN A 258 12.37 -26.78 -23.91
N GLU A 259 11.69 -26.73 -22.75
CA GLU A 259 10.65 -25.76 -22.47
C GLU A 259 11.22 -24.46 -21.89
N GLY A 260 12.52 -24.40 -21.57
CA GLY A 260 13.16 -23.22 -20.96
C GLY A 260 12.95 -21.92 -21.74
N ARG A 261 12.83 -21.97 -23.08
CA ARG A 261 12.56 -20.79 -23.91
C ARG A 261 11.20 -20.11 -23.65
N TYR A 262 10.24 -20.81 -23.06
CA TYR A 262 8.89 -20.30 -22.78
C TYR A 262 8.80 -19.53 -21.44
N TYR A 263 9.89 -19.53 -20.67
CA TYR A 263 9.94 -19.04 -19.30
C TYR A 263 10.78 -17.74 -19.21
N PRO A 264 10.31 -16.69 -18.52
CA PRO A 264 11.02 -15.40 -18.50
C PRO A 264 12.39 -15.50 -17.81
N LEU A 265 13.44 -14.97 -18.46
CA LEU A 265 14.82 -15.05 -17.95
C LEU A 265 14.93 -14.51 -16.53
N ARG A 266 14.40 -13.31 -16.29
CA ARG A 266 14.60 -12.56 -15.05
C ARG A 266 13.78 -13.05 -13.85
N TRP A 267 12.79 -13.92 -14.06
CA TRP A 267 11.96 -14.42 -12.97
C TRP A 267 12.64 -15.56 -12.24
N VAL A 268 12.48 -15.63 -10.92
CA VAL A 268 12.95 -16.78 -10.14
C VAL A 268 11.99 -17.94 -10.38
N GLN A 269 12.49 -19.08 -10.84
CA GLN A 269 11.67 -20.21 -11.27
C GLN A 269 11.85 -21.40 -10.35
N TYR A 270 10.72 -22.00 -9.98
CA TYR A 270 10.66 -23.20 -9.17
C TYR A 270 9.72 -24.22 -9.80
N GLN A 271 9.99 -25.50 -9.56
CA GLN A 271 9.22 -26.59 -10.16
C GLN A 271 8.89 -27.74 -9.19
N ASP A 272 7.87 -28.53 -9.50
CA ASP A 272 7.62 -29.83 -8.90
C ASP A 272 8.45 -30.91 -9.64
N GLY A 273 9.72 -30.98 -9.30
CA GLY A 273 10.72 -31.88 -9.88
C GLY A 273 12.07 -31.72 -9.18
N GLU A 274 13.11 -32.39 -9.69
CA GLU A 274 14.49 -32.17 -9.24
C GLU A 274 15.02 -30.81 -9.71
N ASP A 275 16.10 -30.32 -9.10
CA ASP A 275 16.74 -29.09 -9.58
C ASP A 275 17.32 -29.30 -10.99
N ILE A 276 17.14 -28.31 -11.87
CA ILE A 276 17.70 -28.30 -13.22
C ILE A 276 18.40 -26.98 -13.50
N ILE A 277 19.34 -26.98 -14.45
CA ILE A 277 19.97 -25.77 -14.96
C ILE A 277 19.47 -25.56 -16.39
N LEU A 278 18.83 -24.43 -16.64
CA LEU A 278 18.40 -24.02 -17.96
C LEU A 278 19.40 -23.03 -18.56
N GLN A 279 19.86 -23.31 -19.77
CA GLN A 279 20.59 -22.33 -20.58
C GLN A 279 19.58 -21.37 -21.21
N GLN A 280 19.65 -20.09 -20.85
CA GLN A 280 18.78 -19.06 -21.41
C GLN A 280 19.62 -17.88 -21.92
N HIS A 281 19.06 -17.16 -22.89
CA HIS A 281 19.72 -16.00 -23.49
C HIS A 281 18.93 -14.72 -23.23
N ASP A 282 19.63 -13.60 -23.04
CA ASP A 282 18.99 -12.29 -23.13
C ASP A 282 18.87 -11.81 -24.59
N LYS A 283 18.25 -10.65 -24.79
CA LYS A 283 18.09 -10.01 -26.11
C LYS A 283 19.41 -9.73 -26.84
N ASP A 284 20.49 -9.58 -26.10
CA ASP A 284 21.84 -9.31 -26.61
C ASP A 284 22.61 -10.63 -26.83
N LYS A 285 21.91 -11.79 -26.72
CA LYS A 285 22.39 -13.16 -26.87
C LYS A 285 23.43 -13.59 -25.85
N ASN A 286 23.55 -12.89 -24.71
CA ASN A 286 24.39 -13.37 -23.61
C ASN A 286 23.75 -14.62 -23.00
N SER A 287 24.55 -15.66 -22.73
CA SER A 287 24.09 -16.90 -22.09
C SER A 287 24.09 -16.78 -20.57
N TYR A 288 23.08 -17.37 -19.93
CA TYR A 288 22.94 -17.44 -18.49
C TYR A 288 22.58 -18.86 -18.06
N ASP A 289 23.31 -19.36 -17.07
CA ASP A 289 22.97 -20.59 -16.36
C ASP A 289 21.92 -20.25 -15.31
N LYS A 290 20.67 -20.66 -15.57
CA LYS A 290 19.56 -20.42 -14.66
C LYS A 290 19.21 -21.69 -13.90
N GLU A 291 19.44 -21.65 -12.60
CA GLU A 291 19.01 -22.72 -11.69
C GLU A 291 17.50 -22.63 -11.44
N VAL A 292 16.77 -23.69 -11.78
CA VAL A 292 15.36 -23.88 -11.45
C VAL A 292 15.29 -24.90 -10.32
N LYS A 293 14.89 -24.44 -9.13
CA LYS A 293 14.93 -25.26 -7.91
C LYS A 293 13.61 -25.99 -7.67
N SER A 294 13.70 -27.12 -6.98
CA SER A 294 12.54 -27.89 -6.54
C SER A 294 11.72 -27.14 -5.49
N LEU A 295 10.40 -27.02 -5.73
CA LEU A 295 9.40 -26.52 -4.79
C LEU A 295 9.35 -27.36 -3.50
N THR A 296 9.89 -28.57 -3.51
CA THR A 296 9.98 -29.40 -2.30
C THR A 296 11.04 -28.88 -1.33
N LYS A 297 11.99 -28.02 -1.74
CA LYS A 297 13.10 -27.56 -0.86
C LYS A 297 12.67 -26.40 0.04
N ASN A 298 13.03 -26.46 1.32
CA ASN A 298 12.72 -25.38 2.27
C ASN A 298 13.38 -24.04 1.92
N ASP A 299 14.54 -24.06 1.25
CA ASP A 299 15.25 -22.83 0.87
C ASP A 299 14.47 -22.00 -0.15
N VAL A 300 13.71 -22.64 -1.03
CA VAL A 300 12.79 -21.96 -1.97
C VAL A 300 11.75 -21.13 -1.21
N TRP A 301 11.13 -21.72 -0.18
CA TRP A 301 10.12 -21.04 0.64
C TRP A 301 10.72 -19.97 1.56
N ARG A 302 11.94 -20.17 2.04
CA ARG A 302 12.71 -19.15 2.78
C ARG A 302 13.01 -17.94 1.90
N GLU A 303 13.38 -18.16 0.64
CA GLU A 303 13.68 -17.08 -0.30
C GLU A 303 12.43 -16.23 -0.61
N MET A 304 11.27 -16.87 -0.79
CA MET A 304 9.99 -16.18 -0.95
C MET A 304 9.60 -15.40 0.32
N ALA A 305 9.72 -16.02 1.50
CA ALA A 305 9.43 -15.37 2.77
C ALA A 305 10.32 -14.14 3.00
N ALA A 306 11.64 -14.28 2.80
CA ALA A 306 12.58 -13.18 2.94
C ALA A 306 12.26 -12.02 1.98
N THR A 307 11.87 -12.34 0.75
CA THR A 307 11.47 -11.33 -0.25
C THR A 307 10.19 -10.60 0.16
N ALA A 308 9.18 -11.32 0.66
CA ALA A 308 7.96 -10.71 1.18
C ALA A 308 8.24 -9.81 2.40
N ILE A 309 9.13 -10.22 3.30
CA ILE A 309 9.57 -9.40 4.45
C ILE A 309 10.33 -8.17 3.98
N ALA A 310 11.19 -8.28 2.96
CA ALA A 310 11.90 -7.14 2.37
C ALA A 310 10.95 -6.10 1.76
N SER A 311 9.86 -6.55 1.13
CA SER A 311 8.81 -5.66 0.62
C SER A 311 8.16 -4.86 1.77
N ALA A 312 7.97 -5.49 2.94
CA ALA A 312 7.40 -4.88 4.14
C ALA A 312 8.41 -4.11 5.01
N ALA A 313 9.71 -4.14 4.69
CA ALA A 313 10.73 -3.46 5.47
C ALA A 313 10.68 -1.95 5.20
N VAL A 314 9.94 -1.24 6.04
CA VAL A 314 9.84 0.23 6.03
C VAL A 314 11.12 0.82 6.64
N PRO A 315 11.81 1.76 5.96
CA PRO A 315 12.99 2.43 6.51
C PRO A 315 12.75 3.02 7.90
N PHE A 316 13.77 2.95 8.76
CA PHE A 316 13.78 3.38 10.16
C PHE A 316 12.85 2.59 11.09
N ALA A 317 11.65 2.19 10.66
CA ALA A 317 10.75 1.34 11.44
C ALA A 317 11.29 -0.09 11.57
N PHE A 318 11.67 -0.72 10.45
CA PHE A 318 12.28 -2.05 10.40
C PHE A 318 13.66 -2.02 9.74
N GLU A 319 14.50 -2.97 10.11
CA GLU A 319 15.83 -3.10 9.51
C GLU A 319 15.73 -3.46 8.01
N PRO A 320 16.64 -2.94 7.16
CA PRO A 320 16.78 -3.40 5.79
C PRO A 320 17.04 -4.91 5.72
N VAL A 321 16.50 -5.54 4.68
CA VAL A 321 16.63 -6.98 4.47
C VAL A 321 17.65 -7.26 3.38
N VAL A 322 18.57 -8.17 3.65
CA VAL A 322 19.56 -8.62 2.66
C VAL A 322 18.99 -9.80 1.88
N LEU A 323 18.90 -9.67 0.57
CA LEU A 323 18.46 -10.72 -0.33
C LEU A 323 19.60 -11.12 -1.27
N ASN A 324 19.85 -12.42 -1.36
CA ASN A 324 20.68 -12.95 -2.45
C ASN A 324 19.91 -12.77 -3.76
N ARG A 325 20.55 -12.12 -4.73
CA ARG A 325 20.06 -12.01 -6.09
C ARG A 325 21.00 -12.68 -7.06
N TYR A 326 20.45 -13.21 -8.13
CA TYR A 326 21.19 -13.95 -9.15
C TYR A 326 21.41 -13.12 -10.40
N ARG A 327 22.52 -13.37 -11.09
CA ARG A 327 22.91 -12.65 -12.32
C ARG A 327 21.82 -12.69 -13.39
N TYR A 328 21.15 -13.82 -13.56
CA TYR A 328 20.07 -13.97 -14.54
C TYR A 328 18.86 -13.06 -14.24
N GLU A 329 18.64 -12.66 -12.97
CA GLU A 329 17.54 -11.75 -12.59
C GLU A 329 17.75 -10.33 -13.16
N PHE A 330 18.99 -9.95 -13.48
CA PHE A 330 19.34 -8.63 -14.02
C PHE A 330 19.77 -8.68 -15.49
N GLY A 331 20.28 -9.82 -15.98
CA GLY A 331 20.79 -9.93 -17.34
C GLY A 331 21.90 -8.90 -17.59
N THR A 332 21.76 -8.07 -18.64
CA THR A 332 22.71 -7.00 -18.96
C THR A 332 22.76 -5.85 -17.95
N GLU A 333 21.80 -5.77 -17.01
CA GLU A 333 21.79 -4.78 -15.93
C GLU A 333 22.60 -5.27 -14.70
N TRP A 334 23.22 -6.45 -14.77
CA TRP A 334 24.13 -6.94 -13.73
C TRP A 334 25.35 -6.02 -13.62
N ALA A 335 25.70 -5.63 -12.38
CA ALA A 335 26.78 -4.68 -12.14
C ALA A 335 28.12 -5.19 -12.70
N ALA A 336 28.86 -4.30 -13.36
CA ALA A 336 30.13 -4.66 -14.02
C ALA A 336 31.18 -5.13 -13.01
N GLU A 337 31.14 -4.58 -11.79
CA GLU A 337 31.95 -4.94 -10.65
C GLU A 337 31.67 -6.37 -10.15
N LEU A 338 30.50 -6.92 -10.48
CA LEU A 338 30.06 -8.26 -10.11
C LEU A 338 30.14 -9.25 -11.28
N LYS A 339 30.77 -8.90 -12.41
CA LYS A 339 30.78 -9.73 -13.64
C LYS A 339 31.24 -11.18 -13.43
N ASP A 340 32.12 -11.42 -12.45
CA ASP A 340 32.70 -12.73 -12.13
C ASP A 340 31.88 -13.49 -11.05
N LYS A 341 30.75 -12.92 -10.61
CA LYS A 341 29.84 -13.51 -9.62
C LYS A 341 28.51 -13.84 -10.26
N ASN A 342 28.00 -15.04 -9.96
CA ASN A 342 26.66 -15.48 -10.40
C ASN A 342 25.55 -15.09 -9.42
N SER A 343 25.89 -14.72 -8.19
CA SER A 343 24.97 -14.19 -7.19
C SER A 343 25.66 -13.19 -6.27
N TYR A 344 24.87 -12.30 -5.68
CA TYR A 344 25.36 -11.30 -4.73
C TYR A 344 24.27 -10.90 -3.72
N PRO A 345 24.61 -10.66 -2.45
CA PRO A 345 23.68 -10.14 -1.46
C PRO A 345 23.45 -8.64 -1.65
N PHE A 346 22.25 -8.24 -2.04
CA PHE A 346 21.81 -6.84 -2.14
C PHE A 346 20.92 -6.48 -0.94
N THR A 347 20.92 -5.21 -0.55
CA THR A 347 20.14 -4.72 0.60
C THR A 347 18.86 -4.03 0.12
N TYR A 348 17.73 -4.41 0.70
CA TYR A 348 16.40 -3.98 0.29
C TYR A 348 15.59 -3.37 1.44
N VAL A 349 14.80 -2.37 1.09
CA VAL A 349 13.67 -1.81 1.84
C VAL A 349 12.55 -1.58 0.83
N ASP A 350 11.32 -1.33 1.24
CA ASP A 350 10.36 -0.66 0.35
C ASP A 350 9.34 0.05 1.22
N GLY A 351 8.57 -0.72 2.00
CA GLY A 351 7.58 -0.15 2.91
C GLY A 351 6.48 0.66 2.21
N GLY A 352 6.44 0.65 0.86
CA GLY A 352 5.54 1.47 0.04
C GLY A 352 6.18 2.73 -0.57
N LEU A 353 7.49 2.98 -0.37
CA LEU A 353 8.15 4.25 -0.69
C LEU A 353 8.51 4.47 -2.16
N PHE A 354 8.96 3.43 -2.88
CA PHE A 354 9.59 3.63 -4.20
C PHE A 354 8.90 2.89 -5.34
N ASN A 355 8.25 1.76 -5.07
CA ASN A 355 7.54 1.00 -6.09
C ASN A 355 6.25 0.42 -5.52
N ASN A 356 5.14 1.11 -5.72
CA ASN A 356 3.85 0.64 -5.23
C ASN A 356 2.87 0.64 -6.41
N GLU A 357 2.99 -0.36 -7.27
CA GLU A 357 2.03 -0.59 -8.37
C GLU A 357 1.56 -2.06 -8.42
N PRO A 358 1.17 -2.69 -7.29
CA PRO A 358 0.82 -4.12 -7.26
C PRO A 358 -0.33 -4.46 -8.22
N VAL A 359 -1.26 -3.52 -8.48
CA VAL A 359 -2.36 -3.70 -9.43
C VAL A 359 -1.84 -3.89 -10.86
N LYS A 360 -0.96 -2.99 -11.29
CA LYS A 360 -0.37 -3.04 -12.62
C LYS A 360 0.40 -4.33 -12.82
N GLU A 361 1.18 -4.74 -11.81
CA GLU A 361 1.95 -5.98 -11.88
C GLU A 361 1.06 -7.23 -11.88
N ALA A 362 -0.02 -7.27 -11.10
CA ALA A 362 -0.97 -8.37 -11.18
C ALA A 362 -1.65 -8.49 -12.55
N MET A 363 -2.09 -7.38 -13.14
CA MET A 363 -2.65 -7.39 -14.49
C MET A 363 -1.65 -7.92 -15.52
N ARG A 364 -0.37 -7.56 -15.38
CA ARG A 364 0.71 -8.05 -16.24
C ARG A 364 0.96 -9.55 -16.06
N LEU A 365 1.06 -10.02 -14.82
CA LEU A 365 1.25 -11.45 -14.51
C LEU A 365 0.08 -12.29 -15.01
N ALA A 366 -1.16 -11.83 -14.77
CA ALA A 366 -2.38 -12.47 -15.26
C ALA A 366 -2.44 -12.57 -16.78
N SER A 367 -2.16 -11.47 -17.47
CA SER A 367 -2.08 -11.42 -18.93
C SER A 367 -1.10 -12.47 -19.48
N TYR A 368 0.07 -12.58 -18.87
CA TYR A 368 1.07 -13.54 -19.28
C TYR A 368 0.61 -15.00 -19.07
N ILE A 369 -0.05 -15.34 -17.96
CA ILE A 369 -0.61 -16.68 -17.75
C ILE A 369 -1.72 -16.98 -18.76
N ASP A 370 -2.65 -16.05 -18.96
CA ASP A 370 -3.81 -16.28 -19.83
C ASP A 370 -3.45 -16.42 -21.31
N THR A 371 -2.37 -15.78 -21.74
CA THR A 371 -1.85 -15.91 -23.11
C THR A 371 -1.03 -17.17 -23.34
N THR A 372 -0.56 -17.83 -22.27
CA THR A 372 0.30 -19.02 -22.36
C THR A 372 -0.40 -20.32 -21.94
N ALA A 373 -1.54 -20.24 -21.27
CA ALA A 373 -2.31 -21.41 -20.86
C ALA A 373 -3.05 -22.05 -22.04
N GLU A 374 -3.05 -23.39 -22.12
CA GLU A 374 -3.94 -24.13 -23.02
C GLU A 374 -5.40 -23.76 -22.71
N ASN A 375 -6.14 -23.31 -23.74
CA ASN A 375 -7.51 -22.78 -23.64
C ASN A 375 -8.42 -23.67 -22.77
N LYS A 376 -8.63 -23.24 -21.52
CA LYS A 376 -9.77 -23.67 -20.71
C LYS A 376 -10.79 -22.54 -20.74
N ASN A 377 -12.07 -22.87 -20.92
CA ASN A 377 -13.17 -21.91 -20.80
C ASN A 377 -13.14 -21.28 -19.40
N SER A 378 -12.52 -20.11 -19.25
CA SER A 378 -12.29 -19.48 -17.94
C SER A 378 -12.63 -18.00 -17.93
N GLU A 379 -13.02 -17.49 -16.77
CA GLU A 379 -13.21 -16.06 -16.49
C GLU A 379 -12.20 -15.62 -15.44
N ARG A 380 -11.64 -14.42 -15.60
CA ARG A 380 -10.65 -13.87 -14.65
C ARG A 380 -11.23 -12.78 -13.79
N GLN A 381 -10.98 -12.88 -12.50
CA GLN A 381 -11.22 -11.83 -11.52
C GLN A 381 -9.93 -11.51 -10.77
N LEU A 382 -9.60 -10.23 -10.66
CA LEU A 382 -8.52 -9.72 -9.84
C LEU A 382 -9.13 -9.08 -8.60
N ILE A 383 -8.92 -9.67 -7.44
CA ILE A 383 -9.43 -9.19 -6.16
C ILE A 383 -8.36 -8.27 -5.57
N PHE A 384 -8.68 -6.99 -5.49
CA PHE A 384 -7.84 -5.98 -4.87
C PHE A 384 -8.39 -5.66 -3.49
N VAL A 385 -7.60 -5.89 -2.45
CA VAL A 385 -7.98 -5.58 -1.07
C VAL A 385 -7.10 -4.47 -0.54
N ASP A 386 -7.73 -3.35 -0.21
CA ASP A 386 -7.06 -2.17 0.32
C ASP A 386 -7.95 -1.50 1.40
N PRO A 387 -7.54 -1.56 2.67
CA PRO A 387 -8.30 -0.96 3.75
C PRO A 387 -8.02 0.55 3.92
N ASP A 388 -7.09 1.16 3.16
CA ASP A 388 -6.76 2.59 3.30
C ASP A 388 -6.84 3.33 1.96
N VAL A 389 -8.06 3.49 1.46
CA VAL A 389 -8.37 4.10 0.16
C VAL A 389 -8.54 5.62 0.28
N THR A 390 -7.82 6.30 1.19
CA THR A 390 -8.09 7.73 1.47
C THR A 390 -7.28 8.71 0.61
N GLU A 391 -7.85 9.90 0.38
CA GLU A 391 -7.10 11.05 -0.13
C GLU A 391 -6.04 11.43 0.92
N LEU A 392 -4.76 11.49 0.52
CA LEU A 392 -3.66 11.90 1.39
C LEU A 392 -4.00 13.22 2.10
N GLU A 393 -4.00 13.22 3.43
CA GLU A 393 -4.06 14.46 4.19
C GLU A 393 -2.72 15.17 4.07
N ASN A 394 -2.70 16.27 3.32
CA ASN A 394 -1.50 17.09 3.16
C ASN A 394 -1.10 17.72 4.49
N GLN A 395 -0.01 17.25 5.10
CA GLN A 395 0.57 17.87 6.29
C GLN A 395 1.68 18.85 5.88
N PHE A 396 1.34 20.14 5.79
CA PHE A 396 2.31 21.19 5.42
C PHE A 396 3.24 21.57 6.59
N LYS A 397 2.86 21.28 7.83
CA LYS A 397 3.57 21.75 9.03
C LYS A 397 4.75 20.84 9.39
N ILE A 398 5.94 21.43 9.51
CA ILE A 398 7.17 20.70 9.89
C ILE A 398 7.67 21.18 11.26
N HIS A 399 7.63 20.30 12.26
CA HIS A 399 8.04 20.63 13.64
C HIS A 399 9.50 21.02 13.82
N ALA A 400 10.39 20.64 12.89
CA ALA A 400 11.78 21.07 12.91
C ALA A 400 11.94 22.60 12.85
N HIS A 401 10.93 23.31 12.33
CA HIS A 401 10.92 24.77 12.25
C HIS A 401 10.49 25.47 13.56
N GLU A 402 9.95 24.74 14.54
CA GLU A 402 9.56 25.33 15.81
C GLU A 402 10.77 25.65 16.70
N LYS A 403 10.94 26.93 17.06
CA LYS A 403 12.08 27.42 17.85
C LYS A 403 11.78 27.52 19.36
N LEU A 404 10.52 27.55 19.75
CA LEU A 404 10.08 27.75 21.13
C LEU A 404 9.31 26.53 21.67
N SER A 405 9.47 26.25 22.96
CA SER A 405 8.67 25.28 23.71
C SER A 405 8.03 25.95 24.93
N ILE A 406 6.87 25.45 25.32
CA ILE A 406 6.16 25.82 26.54
C ILE A 406 6.22 24.60 27.45
N GLY A 407 6.78 24.72 28.64
CA GLY A 407 6.93 23.61 29.59
C GLY A 407 6.82 24.08 31.03
N ARG A 408 6.85 23.15 32.00
CA ARG A 408 6.85 23.50 33.42
C ARG A 408 8.27 23.76 33.93
N SER A 409 8.42 24.85 34.67
CA SER A 409 9.62 25.13 35.45
C SER A 409 9.77 24.10 36.57
N ILE A 410 10.93 23.43 36.61
CA ILE A 410 11.26 22.38 37.60
C ILE A 410 11.22 22.93 39.03
N PHE A 411 11.59 24.21 39.22
CA PHE A 411 11.72 24.81 40.54
C PHE A 411 10.47 25.56 41.02
N SER A 412 9.58 25.98 40.11
CA SER A 412 8.43 26.82 40.47
C SER A 412 7.07 26.22 40.14
N SER A 413 7.02 25.07 39.46
CA SER A 413 5.78 24.44 38.96
C SER A 413 4.91 25.30 38.04
N LYS A 414 5.36 26.52 37.70
CA LYS A 414 4.74 27.46 36.75
C LYS A 414 5.14 27.11 35.32
N THR A 415 4.25 27.37 34.38
CA THR A 415 4.53 27.28 32.94
C THR A 415 5.57 28.34 32.54
N LYS A 416 6.56 27.98 31.71
CA LYS A 416 7.63 28.86 31.20
C LYS A 416 7.88 28.57 29.72
N VAL A 417 8.21 29.61 28.97
CA VAL A 417 8.63 29.52 27.56
C VAL A 417 10.16 29.42 27.49
N SER A 418 10.68 28.48 26.70
CA SER A 418 12.12 28.28 26.47
C SER A 418 12.45 28.07 25.00
N THR A 419 13.68 28.39 24.59
CA THR A 419 14.18 28.03 23.26
C THR A 419 14.46 26.53 23.18
N LYS A 420 13.99 25.88 22.12
CA LYS A 420 14.32 24.47 21.86
C LYS A 420 15.79 24.37 21.42
N SER A 421 16.59 23.56 22.10
CA SER A 421 17.92 23.20 21.57
C SER A 421 17.76 22.46 20.23
N THR A 422 18.80 22.46 19.38
CA THR A 422 18.79 21.71 18.11
C THR A 422 18.46 20.24 18.31
N VAL A 423 18.96 19.64 19.40
CA VAL A 423 18.68 18.27 19.80
C VAL A 423 17.19 18.08 20.16
N LEU A 424 16.60 18.98 20.93
CA LEU A 424 15.16 18.97 21.24
C LEU A 424 14.29 19.13 19.99
N ARG A 425 14.71 19.95 19.02
CA ARG A 425 14.00 20.11 17.74
C ARG A 425 14.02 18.83 16.90
N LEU A 426 15.16 18.14 16.85
CA LEU A 426 15.29 16.83 16.19
C LEU A 426 14.44 15.76 16.88
N PHE A 427 14.46 15.69 18.22
CA PHE A 427 13.65 14.74 18.99
C PHE A 427 12.15 15.00 18.88
N SER A 428 11.70 16.26 18.92
CA SER A 428 10.29 16.58 18.63
C SER A 428 9.92 16.33 17.17
N GLY A 429 10.91 16.29 16.28
CA GLY A 429 10.75 15.84 14.91
C GLY A 429 10.67 14.33 14.78
N MET A 430 11.09 13.53 15.76
CA MET A 430 11.02 12.06 15.67
C MET A 430 9.58 11.55 15.67
N THR A 431 8.64 12.17 16.40
CA THR A 431 7.22 11.82 16.31
C THR A 431 6.62 12.18 14.95
N TYR A 432 7.16 13.22 14.29
CA TYR A 432 6.79 13.60 12.93
C TYR A 432 7.42 12.71 11.88
N ILE A 433 8.67 12.28 12.06
CA ILE A 433 9.32 11.28 11.23
C ILE A 433 8.58 9.95 11.39
N LEU A 434 8.20 9.57 12.62
CA LEU A 434 7.30 8.44 12.86
C LEU A 434 5.98 8.67 12.11
N SER A 435 5.30 9.80 12.28
CA SER A 435 4.05 10.10 11.56
C SER A 435 4.21 10.09 10.03
N ALA A 436 5.33 10.58 9.50
CA ALA A 436 5.61 10.63 8.06
C ALA A 436 5.92 9.24 7.52
N ILE A 437 6.72 8.44 8.23
CA ILE A 437 6.98 7.03 7.90
C ILE A 437 5.68 6.21 7.98
N LEU A 438 4.86 6.48 8.98
CA LEU A 438 3.54 5.90 9.17
C LEU A 438 2.67 6.29 7.96
N ASN A 439 2.54 7.58 7.64
CA ASN A 439 1.71 8.06 6.51
C ASN A 439 2.24 7.61 5.14
N GLU A 440 3.56 7.51 4.95
CA GLU A 440 4.19 7.00 3.72
C GLU A 440 3.95 5.50 3.51
N ALA A 441 3.59 4.75 4.56
CA ALA A 441 3.12 3.37 4.43
C ALA A 441 1.70 3.28 3.82
N GLN A 442 0.99 4.40 3.64
CA GLN A 442 -0.33 4.47 3.00
C GLN A 442 -0.18 4.70 1.49
N SER A 443 -0.69 3.77 0.68
CA SER A 443 -0.58 3.85 -0.78
C SER A 443 -1.88 4.27 -1.45
N ILE A 444 -1.88 5.36 -2.22
CA ILE A 444 -3.03 5.70 -3.09
C ILE A 444 -2.99 4.83 -4.36
N GLU A 445 -3.67 3.69 -4.35
CA GLU A 445 -3.82 2.83 -5.54
C GLU A 445 -5.14 3.05 -6.30
N VAL A 446 -6.19 3.59 -5.67
CA VAL A 446 -7.52 3.70 -6.29
C VAL A 446 -7.59 4.73 -7.41
N GLY A 447 -6.86 5.84 -7.31
CA GLY A 447 -6.74 6.79 -8.42
C GLY A 447 -6.14 6.16 -9.69
N LYS A 448 -5.20 5.21 -9.54
CA LYS A 448 -4.61 4.47 -10.66
C LYS A 448 -5.59 3.45 -11.25
N ILE A 449 -6.39 2.81 -10.39
CA ILE A 449 -7.44 1.89 -10.82
C ILE A 449 -8.50 2.62 -11.66
N SER A 450 -9.00 3.77 -11.20
CA SER A 450 -9.97 4.57 -11.96
C SER A 450 -9.41 4.94 -13.33
N ALA A 451 -8.16 5.40 -13.39
CA ALA A 451 -7.52 5.77 -14.65
C ALA A 451 -7.46 4.59 -15.65
N ILE A 452 -7.20 3.36 -15.18
CA ILE A 452 -7.21 2.17 -16.04
C ILE A 452 -8.63 1.83 -16.53
N LEU A 453 -9.63 1.90 -15.64
CA LEU A 453 -11.02 1.66 -16.01
C LEU A 453 -11.53 2.68 -17.03
N ASP A 454 -11.20 3.96 -16.82
CA ASP A 454 -11.51 5.05 -17.74
C ASP A 454 -10.84 4.81 -19.10
N GLN A 455 -9.57 4.37 -19.12
CA GLN A 455 -8.88 4.00 -20.36
C GLN A 455 -9.62 2.88 -21.11
N PHE A 456 -10.11 1.84 -20.42
CA PHE A 456 -10.90 0.78 -21.07
C PHE A 456 -12.25 1.27 -21.59
N ALA A 457 -12.91 2.18 -20.88
CA ALA A 457 -14.16 2.80 -21.34
C ALA A 457 -13.94 3.63 -22.62
N HIS A 458 -12.91 4.48 -22.62
CA HIS A 458 -12.51 5.27 -23.80
C HIS A 458 -12.10 4.38 -24.97
N ARG A 459 -11.34 3.31 -24.71
CA ARG A 459 -10.97 2.30 -25.72
C ARG A 459 -12.22 1.72 -26.39
N LYS A 460 -13.23 1.33 -25.61
CA LYS A 460 -14.47 0.75 -26.14
C LYS A 460 -15.23 1.74 -27.04
N GLN A 461 -15.30 3.01 -26.64
CA GLN A 461 -15.90 4.07 -27.47
C GLN A 461 -15.15 4.24 -28.80
N MET A 462 -13.82 4.25 -28.78
CA MET A 462 -12.99 4.39 -29.98
C MET A 462 -13.07 3.18 -30.91
N ARG A 463 -13.07 1.96 -30.38
CA ARG A 463 -13.29 0.75 -31.18
C ARG A 463 -14.68 0.75 -31.83
N ASN A 464 -15.72 1.18 -31.12
CA ASN A 464 -17.06 1.35 -31.70
C ASN A 464 -17.07 2.36 -32.86
N PHE A 465 -16.33 3.47 -32.73
CA PHE A 465 -16.15 4.42 -33.81
C PHE A 465 -15.47 3.76 -35.03
N TYR A 466 -14.40 3.00 -34.83
CA TYR A 466 -13.73 2.26 -35.90
C TYR A 466 -14.65 1.28 -36.63
N ARG A 467 -15.54 0.55 -35.92
CA ARG A 467 -16.53 -0.34 -36.55
C ARG A 467 -17.38 0.38 -37.61
N SER A 468 -17.64 1.68 -37.42
CA SER A 468 -18.47 2.50 -38.31
C SER A 468 -17.70 3.28 -39.39
N THR A 469 -16.37 3.37 -39.29
CA THR A 469 -15.57 4.38 -40.01
C THR A 469 -14.47 3.79 -40.92
N VAL A 470 -14.19 2.49 -40.88
CA VAL A 470 -13.23 1.88 -41.84
C VAL A 470 -13.79 1.97 -43.26
N LYS A 471 -13.39 3.02 -44.00
CA LYS A 471 -13.69 3.22 -45.43
C LYS A 471 -12.40 3.07 -46.23
N GLY A 472 -12.41 2.12 -47.17
CA GLY A 472 -11.28 1.84 -48.05
C GLY A 472 -10.26 0.89 -47.43
N ILE A 473 -9.67 0.04 -48.27
CA ILE A 473 -8.57 -0.84 -47.92
C ILE A 473 -7.29 0.00 -48.10
N PRO A 474 -6.46 0.22 -47.06
CA PRO A 474 -5.17 0.90 -47.20
C PRO A 474 -4.27 0.15 -48.19
N THR A 475 -3.27 0.83 -48.73
CA THR A 475 -2.31 0.16 -49.62
C THR A 475 -1.51 -0.89 -48.86
N ASP A 476 -0.98 -1.91 -49.56
CA ASP A 476 -0.12 -2.94 -48.95
C ASP A 476 1.03 -2.31 -48.13
N ALA A 477 1.64 -1.23 -48.65
CA ALA A 477 2.70 -0.50 -47.97
C ALA A 477 2.24 0.09 -46.62
N GLN A 478 1.04 0.66 -46.57
CA GLN A 478 0.47 1.21 -45.34
C GLN A 478 0.12 0.12 -44.32
N ILE A 479 -0.43 -1.00 -44.79
CA ILE A 479 -0.73 -2.15 -43.92
C ILE A 479 0.56 -2.71 -43.30
N ILE A 480 1.60 -2.89 -44.12
CA ILE A 480 2.92 -3.38 -43.68
C ILE A 480 3.56 -2.38 -42.70
N GLU A 481 3.45 -1.08 -42.92
CA GLU A 481 3.93 -0.06 -41.98
C GLU A 481 3.23 -0.16 -40.62
N MET A 482 1.91 -0.29 -40.61
CA MET A 482 1.12 -0.49 -39.39
C MET A 482 1.49 -1.79 -38.66
N GLN A 483 1.72 -2.88 -39.39
CA GLN A 483 2.16 -4.16 -38.82
C GLN A 483 3.54 -4.04 -38.19
N ASN A 484 4.50 -3.43 -38.90
CA ASN A 484 5.86 -3.23 -38.41
C ASN A 484 5.89 -2.34 -37.17
N PHE A 485 5.08 -1.28 -37.15
CA PHE A 485 4.90 -0.44 -35.96
C PHE A 485 4.38 -1.27 -34.77
N ALA A 486 3.31 -2.05 -34.98
CA ALA A 486 2.74 -2.88 -33.93
C ALA A 486 3.76 -3.89 -33.40
N ILE A 487 4.48 -4.60 -34.28
CA ILE A 487 5.52 -5.57 -33.90
C ILE A 487 6.63 -4.89 -33.10
N ALA A 488 7.12 -3.73 -33.56
CA ALA A 488 8.19 -3.00 -32.87
C ALA A 488 7.77 -2.52 -31.47
N GLU A 489 6.53 -2.04 -31.29
CA GLU A 489 6.03 -1.63 -29.98
C GLU A 489 5.73 -2.83 -29.07
N LEU A 490 5.21 -3.93 -29.61
CA LEU A 490 5.07 -5.18 -28.87
C LEU A 490 6.43 -5.70 -28.39
N ASP A 491 7.46 -5.66 -29.24
CA ASP A 491 8.84 -6.02 -28.88
C ASP A 491 9.43 -5.06 -27.82
N ASN A 492 9.14 -3.77 -27.91
CA ASN A 492 9.53 -2.76 -26.93
C ASN A 492 8.89 -3.04 -25.56
N VAL A 493 7.58 -3.29 -25.54
CA VAL A 493 6.85 -3.70 -24.33
C VAL A 493 7.45 -5.00 -23.81
N ARG A 494 7.52 -6.06 -24.60
CA ARG A 494 8.11 -7.35 -24.24
C ARG A 494 9.48 -7.21 -23.61
N SER A 495 10.37 -6.40 -24.21
CA SER A 495 11.71 -6.13 -23.68
C SER A 495 11.67 -5.35 -22.36
N LYS A 496 10.82 -4.33 -22.21
CA LYS A 496 10.64 -3.62 -20.94
C LYS A 496 10.13 -4.54 -19.84
N LEU A 497 9.26 -5.48 -20.20
CA LEU A 497 8.67 -6.45 -19.27
C LEU A 497 9.57 -7.68 -19.03
N ASN A 498 10.67 -7.81 -19.78
CA ASN A 498 11.59 -8.95 -19.75
C ASN A 498 10.89 -10.31 -20.00
N LEU A 499 9.92 -10.33 -20.90
CA LEU A 499 9.20 -11.53 -21.27
C LEU A 499 9.91 -12.27 -22.43
N PRO A 500 9.77 -13.61 -22.56
CA PRO A 500 10.39 -14.42 -23.61
C PRO A 500 9.97 -14.03 -25.04
N ASP A 501 10.84 -14.22 -26.02
CA ASP A 501 10.62 -13.83 -27.43
C ASP A 501 9.36 -14.41 -28.08
N ASN A 502 8.88 -15.54 -27.57
CA ASN A 502 7.66 -16.20 -28.05
C ASN A 502 6.39 -15.69 -27.36
N THR A 503 6.44 -14.60 -26.60
CA THR A 503 5.28 -14.02 -25.89
C THR A 503 4.95 -12.64 -26.42
N LEU A 504 3.71 -12.18 -26.17
CA LEU A 504 3.24 -10.85 -26.60
C LEU A 504 3.40 -10.60 -28.11
N GLN A 505 3.39 -11.65 -28.92
CA GLN A 505 3.46 -11.57 -30.38
C GLN A 505 2.16 -11.02 -30.97
N ILE A 506 2.23 -10.45 -32.17
CA ILE A 506 1.07 -9.88 -32.87
C ILE A 506 -0.06 -10.91 -33.02
N GLN A 507 0.27 -12.19 -33.21
CA GLN A 507 -0.70 -13.28 -33.29
C GLN A 507 -1.52 -13.42 -32.01
N HIS A 508 -0.87 -13.40 -30.84
CA HIS A 508 -1.57 -13.51 -29.55
C HIS A 508 -2.50 -12.33 -29.31
N GLU A 509 -2.06 -11.12 -29.68
CA GLU A 509 -2.86 -9.91 -29.52
C GLU A 509 -4.04 -9.87 -30.51
N PHE A 510 -3.86 -10.40 -31.73
CA PHE A 510 -4.96 -10.57 -32.69
C PHE A 510 -6.01 -11.55 -32.14
N LEU A 511 -5.59 -12.71 -31.63
CA LEU A 511 -6.50 -13.66 -30.99
C LEU A 511 -7.24 -13.04 -29.80
N ARG A 512 -6.55 -12.25 -28.96
CA ARG A 512 -7.16 -11.51 -27.85
C ARG A 512 -8.24 -10.55 -28.36
N ILE A 513 -7.93 -9.72 -29.34
CA ILE A 513 -8.86 -8.73 -29.90
C ILE A 513 -10.05 -9.43 -30.57
N ILE A 514 -9.83 -10.51 -31.30
CA ILE A 514 -10.92 -11.29 -31.93
C ILE A 514 -11.87 -11.84 -30.87
N LYS A 515 -11.34 -12.37 -29.75
CA LYS A 515 -12.15 -12.83 -28.61
C LYS A 515 -12.90 -11.68 -27.90
N GLU A 516 -12.33 -10.49 -27.85
CA GLU A 516 -12.97 -9.30 -27.25
C GLU A 516 -14.07 -8.71 -28.14
N GLU A 517 -13.85 -8.72 -29.45
CA GLU A 517 -14.73 -8.15 -30.47
C GLU A 517 -15.60 -9.23 -31.15
N HIS A 518 -15.76 -10.38 -30.49
CA HIS A 518 -16.46 -11.55 -31.03
C HIS A 518 -17.85 -11.22 -31.56
N ASP A 519 -18.66 -10.45 -30.82
CA ASP A 519 -20.01 -10.04 -31.25
C ASP A 519 -20.04 -9.33 -32.62
N PHE A 520 -18.95 -8.65 -33.00
CA PHE A 520 -18.80 -7.99 -34.28
C PHE A 520 -18.13 -8.88 -35.35
N LEU A 521 -17.16 -9.70 -34.95
CA LEU A 521 -16.30 -10.45 -35.86
C LEU A 521 -16.78 -11.87 -36.18
N ASP A 522 -17.64 -12.48 -35.36
CA ASP A 522 -18.01 -13.90 -35.47
C ASP A 522 -18.67 -14.26 -36.81
N ASN A 523 -19.35 -13.31 -37.46
CA ASN A 523 -19.95 -13.50 -38.78
C ASN A 523 -18.94 -13.41 -39.94
N TYR A 524 -17.67 -13.05 -39.67
CA TYR A 524 -16.68 -12.68 -40.69
C TYR A 524 -15.33 -13.40 -40.54
N ILE A 525 -14.99 -13.82 -39.33
CA ILE A 525 -13.79 -14.60 -39.01
C ILE A 525 -14.23 -15.79 -38.16
N PRO A 526 -14.38 -17.00 -38.72
CA PRO A 526 -14.81 -18.17 -37.98
C PRO A 526 -13.85 -18.48 -36.83
N SER A 527 -14.38 -18.53 -35.60
CA SER A 527 -13.58 -18.55 -34.37
C SER A 527 -13.41 -19.94 -33.73
N GLU A 528 -13.94 -20.99 -34.35
CA GLU A 528 -14.09 -22.31 -33.69
C GLU A 528 -12.78 -23.11 -33.59
N ASP A 529 -11.79 -22.89 -34.47
CA ASP A 529 -10.47 -23.52 -34.40
C ASP A 529 -9.35 -22.45 -34.36
N GLU A 530 -8.75 -22.29 -33.18
CA GLU A 530 -7.68 -21.33 -32.93
C GLU A 530 -6.41 -21.62 -33.75
N ARG A 531 -6.16 -22.87 -34.15
CA ARG A 531 -5.00 -23.20 -35.00
C ARG A 531 -5.19 -22.71 -36.42
N LEU A 532 -6.37 -22.96 -36.99
CA LEU A 532 -6.72 -22.41 -38.30
C LEU A 532 -6.73 -20.88 -38.28
N LEU A 533 -7.19 -20.29 -37.18
CA LEU A 533 -7.19 -18.84 -36.99
C LEU A 533 -5.76 -18.26 -36.95
N VAL A 534 -4.82 -18.93 -36.28
CA VAL A 534 -3.39 -18.54 -36.27
C VAL A 534 -2.79 -18.61 -37.68
N ASP A 535 -3.14 -19.62 -38.47
CA ASP A 535 -2.67 -19.73 -39.86
C ASP A 535 -3.18 -18.57 -40.72
N GLU A 536 -4.46 -18.19 -40.59
CA GLU A 536 -5.02 -17.01 -41.27
C GLU A 536 -4.38 -15.69 -40.81
N ILE A 537 -4.12 -15.54 -39.51
CA ILE A 537 -3.38 -14.38 -38.99
C ILE A 537 -1.99 -14.32 -39.63
N ASN A 538 -1.29 -15.45 -39.71
CA ASN A 538 0.04 -15.50 -40.32
C ASN A 538 0.03 -15.13 -41.80
N LYS A 539 -1.02 -15.52 -42.55
CA LYS A 539 -1.20 -15.07 -43.94
C LYS A 539 -1.32 -13.55 -44.01
N PHE A 540 -2.16 -12.94 -43.17
CA PHE A 540 -2.29 -11.48 -43.15
C PHE A 540 -1.01 -10.75 -42.72
N VAL A 541 -0.32 -11.25 -41.69
CA VAL A 541 0.86 -10.60 -41.10
C VAL A 541 2.13 -10.79 -41.95
N SER A 542 2.24 -11.89 -42.71
CA SER A 542 3.50 -12.27 -43.35
C SER A 542 3.51 -12.18 -44.88
N LEU A 543 2.35 -12.02 -45.54
CA LEU A 543 2.29 -11.90 -47.00
C LEU A 543 2.76 -10.52 -47.48
N PRO A 544 3.41 -10.43 -48.65
CA PRO A 544 3.84 -9.15 -49.24
C PRO A 544 2.68 -8.30 -49.79
N ASN A 545 1.51 -8.91 -49.99
CA ASN A 545 0.29 -8.30 -50.54
C ASN A 545 -0.92 -8.49 -49.58
N PRO A 546 -0.85 -8.00 -48.33
CA PRO A 546 -1.89 -8.23 -47.31
C PRO A 546 -3.27 -7.69 -47.70
N SER A 547 -3.36 -6.69 -48.59
CA SER A 547 -4.62 -6.15 -49.14
C SER A 547 -5.46 -7.18 -49.90
N GLN A 548 -4.85 -8.27 -50.36
CA GLN A 548 -5.52 -9.33 -51.13
C GLN A 548 -6.00 -10.51 -50.26
N VAL A 549 -5.72 -10.48 -48.96
CA VAL A 549 -6.18 -11.53 -48.04
C VAL A 549 -7.71 -11.47 -47.92
N GLU A 550 -8.34 -12.64 -47.85
CA GLU A 550 -9.78 -12.72 -47.68
C GLU A 550 -10.21 -11.97 -46.42
N HIS A 551 -11.34 -11.24 -46.51
CA HIS A 551 -11.87 -10.47 -45.38
C HIS A 551 -10.90 -9.40 -44.83
N VAL A 552 -9.98 -8.86 -45.64
CA VAL A 552 -8.94 -7.89 -45.22
C VAL A 552 -9.46 -6.70 -44.40
N GLY A 553 -10.67 -6.19 -44.68
CA GLY A 553 -11.26 -5.09 -43.91
C GLY A 553 -11.38 -5.40 -42.41
N TYR A 554 -11.63 -6.65 -42.05
CA TYR A 554 -11.72 -7.10 -40.67
C TYR A 554 -10.33 -7.28 -40.04
N TRP A 555 -9.36 -7.76 -40.80
CA TRP A 555 -7.96 -7.81 -40.35
C TRP A 555 -7.37 -6.42 -40.11
N ILE A 556 -7.70 -5.44 -40.96
CA ILE A 556 -7.36 -4.02 -40.76
C ILE A 556 -8.04 -3.47 -39.50
N PHE A 557 -9.29 -3.82 -39.26
CA PHE A 557 -9.99 -3.45 -38.02
C PHE A 557 -9.28 -4.02 -36.78
N VAL A 558 -8.89 -5.30 -36.78
CA VAL A 558 -8.14 -5.94 -35.68
C VAL A 558 -6.78 -5.25 -35.48
N LEU A 559 -6.05 -4.97 -36.56
CA LEU A 559 -4.77 -4.25 -36.50
C LEU A 559 -4.94 -2.81 -35.96
N SER A 560 -6.02 -2.12 -36.35
CA SER A 560 -6.33 -0.77 -35.86
C SER A 560 -6.66 -0.79 -34.37
N CYS A 561 -7.39 -1.81 -33.90
CA CYS A 561 -7.65 -2.02 -32.48
C CYS A 561 -6.35 -2.30 -31.71
N LEU A 562 -5.41 -3.06 -32.28
CA LEU A 562 -4.11 -3.31 -31.65
C LEU A 562 -3.30 -2.02 -31.52
N ASN A 563 -3.21 -1.22 -32.57
CA ASN A 563 -2.48 0.05 -32.54
C ASN A 563 -3.09 1.04 -31.54
N LEU A 564 -4.42 1.04 -31.39
CA LEU A 564 -5.09 1.79 -30.33
C LEU A 564 -4.71 1.27 -28.94
N ASP A 565 -4.71 -0.05 -28.72
CA ASP A 565 -4.30 -0.65 -27.45
C ASP A 565 -2.86 -0.30 -27.09
N ILE A 566 -1.95 -0.29 -28.08
CA ILE A 566 -0.57 0.17 -27.92
C ILE A 566 -0.53 1.64 -27.49
N ALA A 567 -1.22 2.53 -28.21
CA ALA A 567 -1.26 3.95 -27.89
C ALA A 567 -1.84 4.25 -26.51
N MET A 568 -2.77 3.41 -26.03
CA MET A 568 -3.41 3.54 -24.72
C MET A 568 -2.69 2.76 -23.60
N ASN A 569 -1.57 2.10 -23.88
CA ASN A 569 -0.84 1.24 -22.93
C ASN A 569 -1.69 0.11 -22.33
N LEU A 570 -2.52 -0.52 -23.17
CA LEU A 570 -3.45 -1.61 -22.84
C LEU A 570 -3.05 -2.97 -23.44
N VAL A 571 -1.86 -3.05 -24.05
CA VAL A 571 -1.29 -4.29 -24.61
C VAL A 571 -1.29 -5.43 -23.59
N GLY A 572 -1.75 -6.60 -24.02
CA GLY A 572 -1.90 -7.80 -23.19
C GLY A 572 -3.00 -7.73 -22.13
N LYS A 573 -3.56 -6.55 -21.83
CA LYS A 573 -4.61 -6.40 -20.81
C LYS A 573 -5.98 -6.67 -21.44
N THR A 574 -6.81 -7.49 -20.83
CA THR A 574 -8.16 -7.73 -21.36
C THR A 574 -9.22 -6.97 -20.56
N SER A 575 -10.22 -6.41 -21.26
CA SER A 575 -11.40 -5.81 -20.61
C SER A 575 -12.34 -6.83 -19.98
N LYS A 576 -12.14 -8.13 -20.26
CA LYS A 576 -12.92 -9.20 -19.63
C LYS A 576 -12.45 -9.49 -18.19
N THR A 577 -11.23 -9.07 -17.83
CA THR A 577 -10.74 -9.18 -16.46
C THR A 577 -11.51 -8.20 -15.58
N LYS A 578 -12.21 -8.73 -14.58
CA LYS A 578 -12.92 -7.90 -13.60
C LYS A 578 -11.96 -7.57 -12.45
N LEU A 579 -11.70 -6.29 -12.23
CA LEU A 579 -11.01 -5.82 -11.03
C LEU A 579 -12.06 -5.54 -9.95
N ILE A 580 -11.92 -6.18 -8.79
CA ILE A 580 -12.89 -6.14 -7.69
C ILE A 580 -12.21 -5.44 -6.50
N PRO A 581 -12.57 -4.18 -6.20
CA PRO A 581 -12.02 -3.45 -5.07
C PRO A 581 -12.79 -3.82 -3.78
N ILE A 582 -12.07 -4.29 -2.77
CA ILE A 582 -12.61 -4.52 -1.42
C ILE A 582 -11.90 -3.55 -0.47
N ALA A 583 -12.68 -2.67 0.13
CA ALA A 583 -12.23 -1.63 1.05
C ALA A 583 -13.23 -1.50 2.22
N PRO A 584 -12.91 -0.76 3.30
CA PRO A 584 -13.77 -0.60 4.46
C PRO A 584 -14.80 0.49 4.17
N PHE A 585 -15.70 0.23 3.22
CA PHE A 585 -16.79 1.15 2.90
C PHE A 585 -17.71 1.36 4.11
N ASN A 586 -18.24 2.57 4.28
CA ASN A 586 -19.17 2.92 5.35
C ASN A 586 -20.57 2.41 5.00
N PHE A 587 -20.91 1.24 5.51
CA PHE A 587 -22.24 0.65 5.35
C PHE A 587 -23.21 1.00 6.49
N TYR A 588 -22.81 1.89 7.40
CA TYR A 588 -23.66 2.35 8.50
C TYR A 588 -24.53 3.56 8.14
N GLU A 589 -24.25 4.21 7.01
CA GLU A 589 -24.97 5.38 6.52
C GLU A 589 -25.65 4.99 5.21
N GLU A 590 -26.96 5.25 5.11
CA GLU A 590 -27.73 5.07 3.88
C GLU A 590 -27.50 6.28 2.96
N GLU A 591 -26.35 6.32 2.29
CA GLU A 591 -26.09 7.31 1.25
C GLU A 591 -25.88 6.63 -0.12
N GLU A 592 -26.19 7.35 -1.21
CA GLU A 592 -26.05 6.84 -2.59
C GLU A 592 -24.59 6.58 -3.01
N GLU A 593 -23.61 7.16 -2.31
CA GLU A 593 -22.18 7.02 -2.60
C GLU A 593 -21.45 6.14 -1.59
N PHE A 594 -20.60 5.23 -2.08
CA PHE A 594 -19.71 4.41 -1.27
C PHE A 594 -18.62 5.27 -0.60
N LYS A 595 -18.91 5.82 0.58
CA LYS A 595 -17.90 6.48 1.43
C LYS A 595 -17.01 5.45 2.12
N LEU A 596 -15.77 5.82 2.44
CA LEU A 596 -14.87 4.99 3.23
C LEU A 596 -15.05 5.28 4.72
N MET A 597 -15.02 4.24 5.53
CA MET A 597 -15.00 4.34 6.98
C MET A 597 -13.57 4.16 7.48
N PRO A 598 -13.07 5.03 8.38
CA PRO A 598 -11.79 4.81 9.03
C PRO A 598 -11.86 3.57 9.94
N LEU A 599 -10.93 2.63 9.76
CA LEU A 599 -10.78 1.52 10.69
C LEU A 599 -10.24 2.03 12.04
N PRO A 600 -10.54 1.34 13.16
CA PRO A 600 -10.06 1.72 14.48
C PRO A 600 -8.55 1.98 14.48
N GLY A 601 -8.10 3.08 15.08
CA GLY A 601 -6.69 3.45 15.21
C GLY A 601 -6.06 4.11 13.98
N LYS A 602 -6.82 4.42 12.91
CA LYS A 602 -6.35 4.97 11.62
C LYS A 602 -5.21 5.99 11.70
N GLY A 603 -5.21 6.91 12.67
CA GLY A 603 -4.17 7.94 12.82
C GLY A 603 -2.77 7.39 13.08
N MET A 604 -2.61 6.12 13.46
CA MET A 604 -1.32 5.42 13.49
C MET A 604 -0.93 4.83 12.13
N ALA A 605 -1.46 5.42 11.04
CA ALA A 605 -1.26 5.13 9.62
C ALA A 605 -1.09 3.65 9.29
N GLY A 606 -2.12 2.91 9.70
CA GLY A 606 -2.12 1.48 9.53
C GLY A 606 -1.09 0.75 10.40
N PHE A 607 -1.08 0.96 11.72
CA PHE A 607 -0.55 0.01 12.72
C PHE A 607 -1.66 -0.50 13.67
N THR A 608 -2.89 -0.39 13.21
CA THR A 608 -4.08 -0.25 14.03
C THR A 608 -4.74 -1.58 14.37
N GLY A 609 -4.67 -2.54 13.44
CA GLY A 609 -4.94 -3.95 13.70
C GLY A 609 -4.00 -4.57 14.75
N PHE A 610 -2.91 -3.91 15.10
CA PHE A 610 -2.01 -4.33 16.19
C PHE A 610 -2.18 -3.50 17.46
N ALA A 611 -3.05 -2.49 17.43
CA ALA A 611 -3.25 -1.59 18.54
C ALA A 611 -3.93 -2.33 19.70
N SER A 612 -4.90 -3.21 19.42
CA SER A 612 -5.51 -4.06 20.45
C SER A 612 -6.19 -5.27 19.84
N ILE A 613 -6.38 -6.32 20.64
CA ILE A 613 -7.12 -7.53 20.24
C ILE A 613 -8.55 -7.17 19.83
N GLU A 614 -9.17 -6.20 20.49
CA GLU A 614 -10.51 -5.69 20.19
C GLU A 614 -10.57 -5.03 18.81
N ALA A 615 -9.58 -4.19 18.48
CA ALA A 615 -9.45 -3.58 17.15
C ALA A 615 -9.25 -4.64 16.07
N SER A 616 -8.31 -5.57 16.26
CA SER A 616 -8.06 -6.67 15.31
C SER A 616 -9.33 -7.48 15.06
N SER A 617 -10.06 -7.82 16.13
CA SER A 617 -11.27 -8.64 16.05
C SER A 617 -12.38 -7.94 15.26
N TYR A 618 -12.56 -6.63 15.48
CA TYR A 618 -13.50 -5.83 14.70
C TYR A 618 -13.12 -5.77 13.23
N GLU A 619 -11.86 -5.47 12.91
CA GLU A 619 -11.36 -5.39 11.53
C GLU A 619 -11.52 -6.72 10.78
N VAL A 620 -11.28 -7.85 11.44
CA VAL A 620 -11.52 -9.19 10.89
C VAL A 620 -13.01 -9.39 10.56
N ILE A 621 -13.92 -9.01 11.45
CA ILE A 621 -15.37 -9.16 11.22
C ILE A 621 -15.82 -8.23 10.08
N TYR A 622 -15.37 -6.97 10.10
CA TYR A 622 -15.76 -5.97 9.12
C TYR A 622 -15.19 -6.29 7.73
N GLY A 623 -13.95 -6.78 7.64
CA GLY A 623 -13.33 -7.22 6.38
C GLY A 623 -14.11 -8.36 5.71
N LYS A 624 -14.61 -9.33 6.50
CA LYS A 624 -15.49 -10.38 5.98
C LYS A 624 -16.81 -9.80 5.45
N TYR A 625 -17.41 -8.87 6.19
CA TYR A 625 -18.64 -8.21 5.80
C TYR A 625 -18.47 -7.45 4.48
N CYS A 626 -17.45 -6.59 4.37
CA CYS A 626 -17.15 -5.82 3.16
C CYS A 626 -16.91 -6.73 1.94
N ALA A 627 -16.10 -7.78 2.10
CA ALA A 627 -15.83 -8.72 1.01
C ALA A 627 -17.12 -9.37 0.48
N ARG A 628 -17.98 -9.87 1.38
CA ARG A 628 -19.25 -10.49 0.98
C ARG A 628 -20.19 -9.46 0.35
N ARG A 629 -20.34 -8.28 0.95
CA ARG A 629 -21.24 -7.22 0.47
C ARG A 629 -20.86 -6.76 -0.94
N ILE A 630 -19.58 -6.45 -1.19
CA ILE A 630 -19.10 -6.01 -2.50
C ILE A 630 -19.28 -7.09 -3.57
N LEU A 631 -18.99 -8.36 -3.26
CA LEU A 631 -19.20 -9.46 -4.21
C LEU A 631 -20.67 -9.66 -4.57
N GLN A 632 -21.60 -9.35 -3.66
CA GLN A 632 -23.04 -9.38 -3.91
C GLN A 632 -23.49 -8.17 -4.75
N GLU A 633 -23.06 -6.95 -4.41
CA GLU A 633 -23.36 -5.71 -5.16
C GLU A 633 -22.93 -5.81 -6.64
N LEU A 634 -21.78 -6.44 -6.89
CA LEU A 634 -21.27 -6.66 -8.24
C LEU A 634 -21.91 -7.86 -8.95
N ASN A 635 -22.92 -8.50 -8.35
CA ASN A 635 -23.62 -9.70 -8.86
C ASN A 635 -22.69 -10.89 -9.16
N LEU A 636 -21.50 -10.93 -8.53
CA LEU A 636 -20.52 -12.00 -8.72
C LEU A 636 -20.82 -13.23 -7.88
N THR A 637 -21.59 -13.04 -6.80
CA THR A 637 -22.12 -14.09 -5.96
C THR A 637 -23.64 -14.02 -5.96
N LYS A 638 -24.29 -15.18 -5.88
CA LYS A 638 -25.76 -15.25 -5.85
C LYS A 638 -26.30 -14.47 -4.65
N ASP A 639 -27.24 -13.58 -4.90
CA ASP A 639 -27.97 -12.90 -3.83
C ASP A 639 -28.77 -13.93 -3.02
N ASN A 640 -28.43 -14.04 -1.75
CA ASN A 640 -29.15 -14.85 -0.80
C ASN A 640 -29.88 -13.84 0.08
N HIS A 641 -31.20 -13.75 -0.05
CA HIS A 641 -32.08 -12.78 0.64
C HIS A 641 -31.97 -12.73 2.18
N GLN A 642 -31.04 -13.48 2.80
CA GLN A 642 -30.56 -13.22 4.14
C GLN A 642 -29.71 -11.94 4.13
N GLU A 643 -30.32 -10.82 4.56
CA GLU A 643 -29.59 -9.61 4.92
C GLU A 643 -28.43 -9.99 5.86
N LEU A 644 -27.23 -9.61 5.46
CA LEU A 644 -26.07 -9.74 6.33
C LEU A 644 -26.26 -8.79 7.50
N PRO A 645 -26.19 -9.29 8.75
CA PRO A 645 -26.18 -8.39 9.88
C PRO A 645 -24.91 -7.53 9.79
N LEU A 646 -25.11 -6.23 9.59
CA LEU A 646 -24.05 -5.25 9.67
C LEU A 646 -23.38 -5.38 11.06
N PRO A 647 -22.05 -5.52 11.13
CA PRO A 647 -21.36 -5.56 12.42
C PRO A 647 -21.68 -4.31 13.25
N PRO A 648 -21.72 -4.38 14.58
CA PRO A 648 -21.94 -3.19 15.40
C PRO A 648 -20.78 -2.20 15.24
N ARG A 649 -21.07 -0.89 15.28
CA ARG A 649 -20.04 0.16 15.25
C ARG A 649 -19.02 -0.08 16.36
N PHE A 650 -17.76 0.21 16.05
CA PHE A 650 -16.67 0.06 17.00
C PHE A 650 -16.79 1.04 18.18
N ASP A 651 -16.62 0.53 19.40
CA ASP A 651 -16.70 1.30 20.63
C ASP A 651 -15.30 1.70 21.12
N TYR A 652 -14.86 2.92 20.74
CA TYR A 652 -13.56 3.48 21.13
C TYR A 652 -13.40 3.63 22.66
N GLY A 653 -14.49 3.72 23.43
CA GLY A 653 -14.43 3.86 24.88
C GLY A 653 -13.83 2.65 25.59
N ARG A 654 -13.83 1.48 24.95
CA ARG A 654 -13.31 0.21 25.53
C ARG A 654 -11.79 0.08 25.48
N ILE A 655 -11.12 0.86 24.66
CA ILE A 655 -9.68 0.69 24.34
C ILE A 655 -8.83 1.78 25.00
N ASP A 656 -9.45 2.89 25.38
CA ASP A 656 -8.79 4.17 25.44
C ASP A 656 -7.78 4.31 26.58
N GLY A 657 -8.09 3.85 27.79
CA GLY A 657 -7.22 4.11 28.96
C GLY A 657 -5.92 3.29 28.96
N LEU A 658 -6.04 1.98 28.81
CA LEU A 658 -4.91 1.05 28.96
C LEU A 658 -4.01 1.06 27.74
N LEU A 659 -4.58 1.04 26.53
CA LEU A 659 -3.79 1.03 25.30
C LEU A 659 -2.98 2.31 25.13
N LYS A 660 -3.61 3.49 25.27
CA LYS A 660 -2.90 4.79 25.19
C LYS A 660 -1.73 4.83 26.16
N SER A 661 -1.96 4.34 27.38
CA SER A 661 -0.92 4.32 28.40
C SER A 661 0.24 3.37 28.04
N SER A 662 -0.06 2.17 27.52
CA SER A 662 0.95 1.20 27.08
C SER A 662 1.74 1.74 25.90
N LEU A 663 1.06 2.15 24.83
CA LEU A 663 1.69 2.66 23.62
C LEU A 663 2.58 3.87 23.90
N ARG A 664 2.09 4.83 24.69
CA ARG A 664 2.89 5.99 25.13
C ARG A 664 4.16 5.55 25.84
N ASN A 665 4.05 4.63 26.80
CA ASN A 665 5.20 4.17 27.57
C ASN A 665 6.20 3.41 26.67
N SER A 666 5.71 2.58 25.74
CA SER A 666 6.51 1.80 24.80
C SER A 666 7.27 2.69 23.81
N ILE A 667 6.61 3.69 23.21
CA ILE A 667 7.27 4.68 22.33
C ILE A 667 8.32 5.47 23.10
N VAL A 668 8.01 5.94 24.32
CA VAL A 668 8.97 6.67 25.16
C VAL A 668 10.18 5.79 25.52
N LYS A 669 9.97 4.51 25.83
CA LYS A 669 11.06 3.55 26.06
C LYS A 669 11.95 3.44 24.82
N ARG A 670 11.38 3.20 23.64
CA ARG A 670 12.15 3.07 22.38
C ARG A 670 12.93 4.32 22.02
N ILE A 671 12.34 5.51 22.17
CA ILE A 671 13.06 6.76 21.94
C ILE A 671 14.28 6.85 22.86
N LYS A 672 14.16 6.47 24.15
CA LYS A 672 15.29 6.48 25.10
C LYS A 672 16.39 5.50 24.73
N GLU A 673 16.05 4.31 24.25
CA GLU A 673 17.01 3.28 23.85
C GLU A 673 17.79 3.67 22.58
N ILE A 674 17.18 4.43 21.67
CA ILE A 674 17.83 4.95 20.46
C ILE A 674 18.75 6.14 20.77
N VAL A 675 18.50 6.87 21.86
CA VAL A 675 19.32 8.03 22.23
C VAL A 675 20.71 7.55 22.68
N PRO A 676 21.80 7.99 22.03
CA PRO A 676 23.15 7.59 22.41
C PRO A 676 23.46 7.94 23.87
N SER A 677 24.19 7.08 24.57
CA SER A 677 24.56 7.23 25.99
C SER A 677 25.28 8.55 26.31
N GLY A 678 25.94 9.17 25.33
CA GLY A 678 26.56 10.50 25.43
C GLY A 678 25.57 11.64 25.71
N PHE A 679 24.27 11.42 25.50
CA PHE A 679 23.20 12.37 25.83
C PHE A 679 22.48 12.03 27.15
N SER A 680 22.94 11.02 27.90
CA SER A 680 22.34 10.54 29.17
C SER A 680 22.16 11.61 30.23
N THR A 681 23.00 12.64 30.23
CA THR A 681 22.91 13.81 31.13
C THR A 681 21.70 14.70 30.85
N ILE A 682 21.15 14.66 29.63
CA ILE A 682 19.97 15.45 29.21
C ILE A 682 18.68 14.61 29.29
N ILE A 683 18.77 13.27 29.34
CA ILE A 683 17.63 12.35 29.39
C ILE A 683 16.66 12.63 30.57
N PRO A 684 17.12 12.92 31.81
CA PRO A 684 16.22 13.27 32.91
C PRO A 684 15.42 14.56 32.66
N PHE A 685 16.02 15.53 31.99
CA PHE A 685 15.37 16.79 31.59
C PHE A 685 14.40 16.60 30.41
N LEU A 686 14.74 15.68 29.49
CA LEU A 686 13.92 15.31 28.34
C LEU A 686 12.71 14.43 28.72
N GLY A 687 12.79 13.66 29.79
CA GLY A 687 11.80 12.63 30.13
C GLY A 687 10.37 13.15 30.30
N GLY A 688 10.18 14.34 30.88
CA GLY A 688 8.86 14.97 31.02
C GLY A 688 8.31 15.48 29.67
N TYR A 689 9.15 16.20 28.93
CA TYR A 689 8.79 16.78 27.63
C TYR A 689 8.50 15.72 26.55
N LEU A 690 9.34 14.69 26.48
CA LEU A 690 9.15 13.54 25.59
C LEU A 690 7.84 12.83 25.90
N LYS A 691 7.53 12.63 27.19
CA LYS A 691 6.30 11.96 27.61
C LYS A 691 5.06 12.77 27.22
N GLU A 692 5.10 14.10 27.37
CA GLU A 692 4.01 14.99 26.93
C GLU A 692 3.88 14.99 25.39
N SER A 693 4.97 15.13 24.64
CA SER A 693 4.91 15.13 23.16
C SER A 693 4.45 13.79 22.57
N VAL A 694 4.89 12.67 23.15
CA VAL A 694 4.43 11.33 22.76
C VAL A 694 2.98 11.12 23.18
N GLN A 695 2.58 11.65 24.34
CA GLN A 695 1.18 11.60 24.76
C GLN A 695 0.28 12.35 23.77
N ASP A 696 0.62 13.59 23.42
CA ASP A 696 -0.15 14.38 22.46
C ASP A 696 -0.22 13.68 21.10
N PHE A 697 0.87 13.06 20.65
CA PHE A 697 0.89 12.23 19.44
C PHE A 697 -0.06 11.02 19.56
N VAL A 698 0.03 10.24 20.63
CA VAL A 698 -0.81 9.05 20.84
C VAL A 698 -2.29 9.42 20.96
N ASP A 699 -2.60 10.47 21.73
CA ASP A 699 -3.97 10.94 21.96
C ASP A 699 -4.61 11.48 20.67
N SER A 700 -3.82 12.16 19.82
CA SER A 700 -4.28 12.71 18.54
C SER A 700 -4.44 11.66 17.42
N ASN A 701 -3.81 10.49 17.56
CA ASN A 701 -3.74 9.48 16.49
C ASN A 701 -4.49 8.16 16.80
N ILE A 702 -4.89 7.89 18.05
CA ILE A 702 -5.65 6.67 18.41
C ILE A 702 -7.16 6.82 18.17
N HIS A 703 -7.72 8.01 18.35
CA HIS A 703 -9.12 8.28 18.03
C HIS A 703 -9.27 8.49 16.53
N GLY A 704 -10.24 7.81 15.91
CA GLY A 704 -10.62 8.06 14.54
C GLY A 704 -10.95 9.54 14.35
N ASN A 705 -10.10 10.20 13.57
CA ASN A 705 -10.15 11.55 13.01
C ASN A 705 -11.04 12.56 13.74
N VAL A 706 -10.37 13.43 14.49
CA VAL A 706 -10.69 14.85 14.45
C VAL A 706 -9.50 15.53 13.78
N ARG A 707 -9.71 16.16 12.63
CA ARG A 707 -8.64 16.98 12.02
C ARG A 707 -8.29 18.11 12.98
N THR A 708 -7.08 18.09 13.54
CA THR A 708 -6.61 19.15 14.45
C THR A 708 -5.31 19.79 13.96
N GLY A 709 -5.14 21.08 14.25
CA GLY A 709 -3.92 21.83 13.95
C GLY A 709 -3.39 22.56 15.19
N SER A 710 -2.11 22.42 15.49
CA SER A 710 -1.47 23.18 16.58
C SER A 710 -0.93 24.53 16.08
N PHE A 711 -1.33 25.64 16.69
CA PHE A 711 -0.92 26.99 16.30
C PHE A 711 -0.30 27.77 17.46
N GLN A 712 0.74 28.54 17.16
CA GLN A 712 1.41 29.38 18.14
C GLN A 712 0.85 30.81 18.10
N PHE A 713 0.62 31.37 19.27
CA PHE A 713 0.17 32.74 19.47
C PHE A 713 1.22 33.51 20.25
N GLN A 714 1.66 34.65 19.71
CA GLN A 714 2.60 35.58 20.35
C GLN A 714 1.93 36.93 20.55
N ILE A 715 1.83 37.36 21.80
CA ILE A 715 1.15 38.61 22.17
C ILE A 715 2.19 39.54 22.78
N ARG A 716 2.50 40.64 22.09
CA ARG A 716 3.46 41.65 22.56
C ARG A 716 2.81 42.52 23.63
N VAL A 717 3.45 42.60 24.79
CA VAL A 717 2.98 43.33 25.98
C VAL A 717 3.99 44.38 26.44
N PRO A 718 3.59 45.38 27.25
CA PRO A 718 4.48 46.49 27.62
C PRO A 718 5.68 46.08 28.49
N ASN A 719 5.49 45.11 29.39
CA ASN A 719 6.50 44.67 30.36
C ASN A 719 6.15 43.27 30.91
N ASP A 720 6.96 42.79 31.86
CA ASP A 720 6.87 41.49 32.51
C ASP A 720 5.74 41.35 33.55
N LEU A 721 5.04 42.43 33.89
CA LEU A 721 3.94 42.41 34.86
C LEU A 721 2.64 41.81 34.29
N TYR A 722 2.59 41.52 32.99
CA TYR A 722 1.42 40.93 32.36
C TYR A 722 1.54 39.42 32.31
N LEU A 723 0.40 38.73 32.45
CA LEU A 723 0.30 37.28 32.39
C LEU A 723 -0.88 36.83 31.56
N LEU A 724 -0.71 35.68 30.93
CA LEU A 724 -1.75 34.96 30.20
C LEU A 724 -2.52 34.07 31.18
N LYS A 725 -3.84 34.18 31.19
CA LYS A 725 -4.67 33.40 32.11
C LYS A 725 -4.78 31.94 31.66
N GLY A 726 -4.57 31.02 32.60
CA GLY A 726 -4.73 29.58 32.37
C GLY A 726 -6.13 29.07 32.78
N PHE A 727 -6.58 27.99 32.14
CA PHE A 727 -7.87 27.32 32.38
C PHE A 727 -7.73 25.79 32.50
N LEU A 728 -8.58 25.18 33.33
CA LEU A 728 -8.79 23.74 33.38
C LEU A 728 -9.69 23.28 32.21
N PRO A 729 -9.69 21.98 31.85
CA PRO A 729 -10.60 21.47 30.81
C PRO A 729 -12.08 21.76 31.10
N SER A 730 -12.46 21.90 32.37
CA SER A 730 -13.80 22.32 32.80
C SER A 730 -14.11 23.81 32.55
N GLY A 731 -13.17 24.58 32.02
CA GLY A 731 -13.29 26.04 31.82
C GLY A 731 -12.97 26.88 33.07
N ALA A 732 -12.70 26.26 34.23
CA ALA A 732 -12.38 26.98 35.45
C ALA A 732 -10.96 27.61 35.41
N PRO A 733 -10.74 28.83 35.95
CA PRO A 733 -9.42 29.48 35.96
C PRO A 733 -8.37 28.67 36.74
N SER A 734 -7.11 28.73 36.32
CA SER A 734 -6.00 28.03 36.95
C SER A 734 -4.70 28.84 36.92
N ASN A 735 -4.32 29.40 38.07
CA ASN A 735 -3.06 30.12 38.25
C ASN A 735 -1.81 29.25 38.01
N LYS A 736 -1.94 27.92 38.17
CA LYS A 736 -0.85 26.97 37.87
C LYS A 736 -0.56 26.86 36.37
N LYS A 737 -1.55 27.14 35.53
CA LYS A 737 -1.43 27.08 34.07
C LYS A 737 -1.05 28.42 33.46
N SER A 738 -1.32 29.54 34.14
CA SER A 738 -0.99 30.89 33.67
C SER A 738 0.49 31.08 33.29
N LEU A 739 0.74 31.92 32.29
CA LEU A 739 2.06 32.18 31.71
C LEU A 739 2.48 33.63 31.93
N GLN A 740 3.69 33.85 32.42
CA GLN A 740 4.28 35.20 32.52
C GLN A 740 4.92 35.61 31.21
N ALA A 741 5.02 36.91 30.97
CA ALA A 741 5.70 37.44 29.81
C ALA A 741 7.21 37.16 29.84
N ILE A 742 7.79 36.94 28.66
CA ILE A 742 9.22 36.69 28.46
C ILE A 742 9.85 37.76 27.58
N SER A 743 11.12 38.09 27.81
CA SER A 743 11.85 39.02 26.95
C SER A 743 12.47 38.30 25.75
N ILE A 744 12.18 38.79 24.55
CA ILE A 744 12.78 38.34 23.28
C ILE A 744 13.23 39.60 22.54
N HIS A 745 14.53 39.71 22.25
CA HIS A 745 15.14 40.84 21.54
C HIS A 745 14.76 42.24 22.09
N GLY A 746 14.57 42.35 23.41
CA GLY A 746 14.25 43.62 24.08
C GLY A 746 12.75 43.92 24.24
N ASP A 747 11.88 43.09 23.68
CA ASP A 747 10.43 43.18 23.80
C ASP A 747 9.85 42.08 24.69
N TYR A 748 8.72 42.35 25.34
CA TYR A 748 8.03 41.38 26.19
C TYR A 748 6.88 40.71 25.45
N TYR A 749 6.80 39.38 25.54
CA TYR A 749 5.80 38.57 24.88
C TYR A 749 5.14 37.57 25.83
N LEU A 750 3.82 37.44 25.72
CA LEU A 750 3.05 36.28 26.19
C LEU A 750 2.93 35.31 25.03
N ILE A 751 3.37 34.07 25.20
CA ILE A 751 3.41 33.07 24.12
C ILE A 751 2.66 31.82 24.54
N THR A 752 1.66 31.42 23.77
CA THR A 752 0.90 30.17 23.98
C THR A 752 0.81 29.35 22.71
N LYS A 753 0.43 28.08 22.85
CA LYS A 753 -0.01 27.20 21.77
C LYS A 753 -1.42 26.71 22.06
N LEU A 754 -2.25 26.67 21.03
CA LEU A 754 -3.60 26.12 21.08
C LEU A 754 -3.77 25.14 19.92
N LEU A 755 -4.64 24.15 20.11
CA LEU A 755 -5.08 23.21 19.08
C LEU A 755 -6.38 23.74 18.50
N TYR A 756 -6.52 23.81 17.19
CA TYR A 756 -7.79 24.03 16.53
C TYR A 756 -8.34 22.69 16.08
N ASP A 757 -9.61 22.45 16.36
CA ASP A 757 -10.42 21.34 15.89
C ASP A 757 -11.21 21.80 14.67
N PHE A 758 -10.91 21.23 13.50
CA PHE A 758 -11.52 21.63 12.23
C PHE A 758 -12.94 21.06 12.04
N GLU A 759 -13.34 20.08 12.85
CA GLU A 759 -14.68 19.48 12.77
C GLU A 759 -15.64 20.15 13.75
N GLU A 760 -15.19 20.41 14.98
CA GLU A 760 -15.95 21.18 15.97
C GLU A 760 -15.85 22.69 15.75
N GLU A 761 -14.94 23.14 14.88
CA GLU A 761 -14.61 24.55 14.62
C GLU A 761 -14.22 25.32 15.90
N GLN A 762 -13.43 24.68 16.76
CA GLN A 762 -13.10 25.21 18.10
C GLN A 762 -11.62 25.10 18.46
N TRP A 763 -11.12 26.13 19.15
CA TRP A 763 -9.84 26.11 19.82
C TRP A 763 -9.91 25.38 21.17
N LYS A 764 -8.94 24.50 21.38
CA LYS A 764 -8.71 23.69 22.57
C LYS A 764 -7.32 24.01 23.13
N GLY A 765 -7.21 24.17 24.45
CA GLY A 765 -5.92 24.37 25.10
C GLY A 765 -5.98 25.02 26.48
N ALA A 766 -4.82 25.13 27.14
CA ALA A 766 -4.73 25.62 28.51
C ALA A 766 -5.00 27.13 28.68
N HIS A 767 -5.06 27.91 27.61
CA HIS A 767 -5.16 29.39 27.66
C HIS A 767 -6.35 29.92 26.86
N THR A 768 -7.36 29.06 26.65
CA THR A 768 -8.65 29.44 26.09
C THR A 768 -9.77 28.73 26.87
N ASN A 769 -11.00 29.18 26.68
CA ASN A 769 -12.20 28.61 27.27
C ASN A 769 -13.29 28.46 26.19
N PHE A 770 -14.50 28.08 26.60
CA PHE A 770 -15.65 27.92 25.69
C PHE A 770 -16.02 29.20 24.92
N MET A 771 -15.56 30.38 25.34
CA MET A 771 -15.77 31.65 24.64
C MET A 771 -14.77 31.89 23.50
N GLN A 772 -13.82 30.97 23.26
CA GLN A 772 -12.85 31.07 22.15
C GLN A 772 -11.96 32.32 22.22
N ASN A 773 -11.68 32.79 23.45
CA ASN A 773 -10.86 33.96 23.71
C ASN A 773 -9.58 33.61 24.46
N ILE A 774 -8.56 34.46 24.32
CA ILE A 774 -7.38 34.52 25.18
C ILE A 774 -7.54 35.70 26.15
N TYR A 775 -7.21 35.51 27.43
CA TYR A 775 -7.33 36.53 28.47
C TYR A 775 -5.97 36.93 29.05
N ILE A 776 -5.77 38.24 29.22
CA ILE A 776 -4.55 38.86 29.72
C ILE A 776 -4.87 39.62 31.00
N ASP A 777 -4.18 39.24 32.08
CA ASP A 777 -4.27 39.87 33.38
C ASP A 777 -2.97 40.65 33.67
N LYS A 778 -3.04 41.68 34.52
CA LYS A 778 -1.87 42.40 35.04
C LYS A 778 -1.65 42.00 36.48
N SER A 779 -0.45 41.50 36.77
CA SER A 779 -0.07 41.05 38.09
C SER A 779 0.12 42.21 39.07
N LYS A 780 -0.43 42.05 40.28
CA LYS A 780 -0.20 42.92 41.43
C LYS A 780 0.09 42.07 42.68
N PHE A 781 0.58 42.72 43.73
CA PHE A 781 1.01 42.09 44.99
C PHE A 781 -0.03 41.17 45.66
N PHE A 782 -1.34 41.38 45.44
CA PHE A 782 -2.40 40.61 46.11
C PHE A 782 -3.35 39.89 45.15
N GLU A 783 -3.73 40.52 44.02
CA GLU A 783 -4.65 39.92 43.04
C GLU A 783 -4.32 40.38 41.62
N ASP A 784 -4.47 39.45 40.65
CA ASP A 784 -4.31 39.74 39.24
C ASP A 784 -5.55 40.47 38.70
N ILE A 785 -5.35 41.56 37.96
CA ILE A 785 -6.45 42.38 37.41
C ILE A 785 -6.67 42.03 35.94
N ALA A 786 -7.89 41.68 35.56
CA ALA A 786 -8.26 41.47 34.18
C ALA A 786 -8.11 42.75 33.35
N MET A 787 -7.31 42.70 32.28
CA MET A 787 -7.02 43.86 31.45
C MET A 787 -7.60 43.75 30.04
N LEU A 788 -7.53 42.56 29.44
CA LEU A 788 -7.85 42.41 28.04
C LEU A 788 -8.30 40.99 27.68
N SER A 789 -9.30 40.85 26.82
CA SER A 789 -9.57 39.63 26.06
C SER A 789 -9.29 39.83 24.57
N LEU A 790 -8.84 38.77 23.93
CA LEU A 790 -8.56 38.73 22.50
C LEU A 790 -9.23 37.50 21.89
N GLU A 791 -10.17 37.74 20.99
CA GLU A 791 -10.87 36.70 20.24
C GLU A 791 -9.91 35.93 19.33
N LEU A 792 -10.05 34.61 19.29
CA LEU A 792 -9.23 33.74 18.45
C LEU A 792 -9.74 33.72 17.00
N PRO A 793 -8.86 33.57 16.00
CA PRO A 793 -9.26 33.53 14.61
C PRO A 793 -10.00 32.23 14.28
N VAL A 794 -11.03 32.31 13.43
CA VAL A 794 -11.68 31.13 12.83
C VAL A 794 -10.77 30.57 11.74
N MET A 795 -10.67 29.24 11.65
CA MET A 795 -9.73 28.56 10.76
C MET A 795 -10.48 27.63 9.80
N SER A 796 -9.93 27.49 8.59
CA SER A 796 -10.36 26.51 7.59
C SER A 796 -9.15 25.78 6.98
N LEU A 797 -9.41 24.68 6.28
CA LEU A 797 -8.37 23.91 5.59
C LEU A 797 -7.69 24.68 4.45
N ASP A 798 -8.36 25.70 3.90
CA ASP A 798 -7.81 26.57 2.85
C ASP A 798 -7.10 27.80 3.41
N SER A 799 -7.04 27.97 4.74
CA SER A 799 -6.42 29.14 5.35
C SER A 799 -4.90 29.15 5.15
N ASP A 800 -4.33 30.33 4.89
CA ASP A 800 -2.88 30.54 4.79
C ASP A 800 -2.12 30.01 6.01
N ALA A 801 -2.76 30.02 7.18
CA ALA A 801 -2.20 29.48 8.41
C ALA A 801 -2.08 27.95 8.36
N TYR A 802 -3.06 27.24 7.82
CA TYR A 802 -3.01 25.79 7.66
C TYR A 802 -1.97 25.36 6.61
N LEU A 803 -1.88 26.11 5.50
CA LEU A 803 -0.97 25.84 4.39
C LEU A 803 0.49 26.25 4.68
N SER A 804 0.76 26.89 5.83
CA SER A 804 2.09 27.38 6.19
C SER A 804 2.95 26.31 6.89
N PRO A 805 4.27 26.21 6.59
CA PRO A 805 5.16 25.27 7.27
C PRO A 805 5.30 25.50 8.79
N ASN A 806 5.11 26.74 9.25
CA ASN A 806 5.15 27.12 10.66
C ASN A 806 4.36 28.42 10.90
N PRO A 807 3.02 28.34 11.06
CA PRO A 807 2.17 29.50 11.28
C PRO A 807 2.31 30.07 12.70
N ILE A 808 2.48 31.39 12.80
CA ILE A 808 2.49 32.11 14.08
C ILE A 808 1.53 33.28 14.00
N PHE A 809 0.54 33.30 14.88
CA PHE A 809 -0.34 34.46 15.06
C PHE A 809 0.31 35.44 16.02
N VAL A 810 0.49 36.69 15.58
CA VAL A 810 1.11 37.75 16.36
C VAL A 810 0.11 38.87 16.59
N ALA A 811 -0.01 39.34 17.84
CA ALA A 811 -0.81 40.51 18.18
C ALA A 811 0.02 41.50 19.01
N ASP A 812 -0.06 42.79 18.69
CA ASP A 812 0.52 43.86 19.51
C ASP A 812 -0.58 44.59 20.28
N VAL A 813 -0.66 44.33 21.59
CA VAL A 813 -1.74 44.84 22.45
C VAL A 813 -1.28 45.96 23.38
N ARG A 814 -0.05 46.46 23.22
CA ARG A 814 0.54 47.47 24.13
C ARG A 814 -0.31 48.73 24.24
N ALA A 815 -0.86 49.20 23.12
CA ALA A 815 -1.75 50.36 23.11
C ALA A 815 -3.06 50.10 23.89
N GLY A 816 -3.60 48.87 23.81
CA GLY A 816 -4.79 48.45 24.55
C GLY A 816 -4.55 48.33 26.06
N LEU A 817 -3.36 47.89 26.46
CA LEU A 817 -2.99 47.66 27.87
C LEU A 817 -2.51 48.93 28.61
N ASN A 818 -2.28 50.03 27.90
CA ASN A 818 -1.89 51.33 28.45
C ASN A 818 -3.07 52.22 28.85
N THR A 819 -4.29 51.86 28.48
CA THR A 819 -5.52 52.56 28.87
C THR A 819 -6.15 51.93 30.11
N THR A 820 -6.80 52.73 30.95
CA THR A 820 -7.52 52.25 32.15
C THR A 820 -8.81 51.50 31.76
N GLY A 821 -9.00 50.30 32.32
CA GLY A 821 -10.21 49.49 32.13
C GLY A 821 -9.99 48.23 31.30
N TYR A 822 -10.92 47.28 31.42
CA TYR A 822 -10.93 46.05 30.64
C TYR A 822 -11.31 46.32 29.18
N LYS A 823 -10.67 45.62 28.24
CA LYS A 823 -10.92 45.75 26.80
C LYS A 823 -11.14 44.41 26.13
N GLU A 824 -11.95 44.40 25.09
CA GLU A 824 -12.14 43.24 24.21
C GLU A 824 -11.64 43.59 22.82
N LEU A 825 -10.78 42.74 22.27
CA LEU A 825 -10.24 42.85 20.93
C LEU A 825 -10.76 41.68 20.07
N SER A 826 -11.09 41.98 18.82
CA SER A 826 -11.58 40.99 17.86
C SER A 826 -10.45 40.18 17.22
N ALA A 827 -10.79 39.10 16.52
CA ALA A 827 -9.84 38.28 15.78
C ALA A 827 -9.01 39.05 14.72
N LYS A 828 -9.50 40.20 14.23
CA LYS A 828 -8.79 41.06 13.25
C LYS A 828 -7.47 41.65 13.77
N ASN A 829 -7.24 41.58 15.08
CA ASN A 829 -6.03 42.07 15.72
C ASN A 829 -4.85 41.08 15.60
N TRP A 830 -5.06 39.87 15.05
CA TRP A 830 -4.01 38.92 14.76
C TRP A 830 -3.40 39.15 13.38
N GLU A 831 -2.07 39.15 13.32
CA GLU A 831 -1.27 39.09 12.11
C GLU A 831 -0.68 37.68 11.98
N LEU A 832 -0.90 37.01 10.85
CA LEU A 832 -0.26 35.71 10.58
C LEU A 832 1.15 35.93 10.03
N LYS A 833 2.15 35.29 10.64
CA LYS A 833 3.53 35.25 10.16
C LYS A 833 3.95 33.82 9.84
N SER A 834 4.70 33.68 8.75
CA SER A 834 5.47 32.46 8.46
C SER A 834 6.94 32.71 8.78
N ASP A 835 7.39 32.11 9.88
CA ASP A 835 8.78 32.22 10.36
C ASP A 835 9.78 31.42 9.50
N VAL A 836 9.30 30.72 8.48
CA VAL A 836 10.08 29.91 7.55
C VAL A 836 10.05 30.58 6.19
N GLN A 837 11.18 31.17 5.81
CA GLN A 837 11.35 31.71 4.47
C GLN A 837 11.95 30.65 3.54
N PRO A 838 11.47 30.55 2.29
CA PRO A 838 12.12 29.78 1.25
C PRO A 838 13.62 30.10 1.14
N LEU A 839 14.44 29.08 0.90
CA LEU A 839 15.90 29.21 0.91
C LEU A 839 16.39 30.21 -0.14
N ASP A 840 15.79 30.26 -1.31
CA ASP A 840 16.06 31.24 -2.37
C ASP A 840 15.85 32.68 -1.88
N LYS A 841 14.75 32.97 -1.18
CA LYS A 841 14.53 34.29 -0.56
C LYS A 841 15.59 34.64 0.48
N HIS A 842 16.15 33.63 1.15
CA HIS A 842 17.21 33.80 2.14
C HIS A 842 18.61 34.02 1.50
N LEU A 843 18.89 33.36 0.38
CA LEU A 843 20.16 33.43 -0.34
C LEU A 843 20.32 34.76 -1.11
N TRP A 844 19.22 35.35 -1.59
CA TRP A 844 19.23 36.54 -2.46
C TRP A 844 18.72 37.81 -1.78
N GLY A 845 18.55 37.81 -0.45
CA GLY A 845 18.14 39.00 0.29
C GLY A 845 19.18 40.12 0.18
N LYS A 846 18.75 41.31 -0.28
CA LYS A 846 19.60 42.48 -0.57
C LYS A 846 20.46 42.98 0.60
N ASP A 847 20.17 42.56 1.83
CA ASP A 847 20.77 43.12 3.04
C ASP A 847 21.79 42.20 3.74
N LYS A 848 22.21 41.10 3.10
CA LYS A 848 23.16 40.14 3.72
C LYS A 848 24.60 40.20 3.19
N TRP A 849 24.83 40.94 2.12
CA TRP A 849 26.16 41.14 1.52
C TRP A 849 26.61 42.61 1.58
N GLN A 850 26.13 43.36 2.58
CA GLN A 850 26.63 44.70 2.91
C GLN A 850 27.21 44.73 4.32
#